data_AF-A0A966TWQ7-F1
#
_entry.id   AF-A0A966TWQ7-F1
#
_cell.length_a   1.000
_cell.length_b   1.000
_cell.length_c   1.000
_cell.angle_alpha   90.00
_cell.angle_beta   90.00
_cell.angle_gamma   90.00
#
_symmetry.space_group_name_H-M   'P 1'
#
loop_
_entity.id
_entity.type
_entity.pdbx_description
1 polymer ?
#
loop_
_entity_poly.entity_id
_entity_poly.type
_entity_poly.pdbx_seq_one_letter_code
_entity_poly.pdbx_strand_id
1 'polypeptide(L)'
;MSRVRELFEQMDYGPAAEDASFAKAWIGQHGGTFGHWIDGDWTAPARVFDSINPATSECLAKVGTANAADIDLAVRAARRALEPWRQLGPEGRARCLYALARQIQKHARLLAVLETLDNGKPIRETRDIDIPLVARHFYHHAGWANLVESEFPETSPYGVVGQVIPWNFPLLMLAWKVAPALAAGNTVVLKPAEYTSLTALCFAELTRYAGLPDGVLNIVTGDGETGRLLIAHNDINKIAFTGSTDVGREIREVSAGSGKGLTLELGGKSPFIVFADADLDGAVEGVVDGIWFNQGQVCCAGSRLLIQESIEDDFLARLRRRMQTLRVGDPLDKSIDMGAIVHPSQLRTIQAYVDGAIQEGATCWHAEHPLPDQGSYFQPTLVTEVSPAHRIASEEVFGPVLVSMTFRTHAEAIEIANNTRYGLAASIWSENINVALDVASKVKAGVVWINSTNEFDAASGFGGYRESGFGREGGREGLAAYRKHRVDIAPDAAAPVMPGEVNAARPSDLLDQTAKLYVGGKQTRPDGGYSRRVASLDGALVGEIGEGNRKDIRNAVEAAHGASGWAKLSAHGRAQVLFFLAENLQSRADEFAYRISHLTGDDGQREVAEAIARVFFYAGWCDKYEGAVHQPPAGKIVLAMPEALGVVGVVCPNRYPLLGLLSLVTPAIAMGNSVIAIPSEQAPLVATDFYQVEESAGLTLAMRDSGEVISWEALNLDGPVVDKHSTGGVGDCVSLMLAPMLAACGAFVPMISGRGLGHTGGTLDKLASIPGYDIRPSIERFQQVVARVGCAIIGQTSSLAPADGRIYSVRDVTATVESIPLITASILSKKLAAGLDCLVMDIKVGNGAFMTALDEARGLAASIHEVARRAGLKSCTLITDMNQPLASAAGNALEIAESARYLAGEFRDARLHEV
;
A
#
# COMPACT_ATOMS: atom_id res chain seq x y z
N MET A 1 38.83 49.98 -36.80
CA MET A 1 37.35 50.08 -36.75
C MET A 1 36.90 49.27 -35.54
N SER A 2 36.00 49.80 -34.72
CA SER A 2 35.72 49.25 -33.40
C SER A 2 34.96 47.93 -33.50
N ARG A 3 35.40 46.96 -32.69
CA ARG A 3 34.79 45.64 -32.40
C ARG A 3 33.27 45.68 -32.20
N VAL A 4 32.73 46.85 -31.83
CA VAL A 4 31.30 47.12 -31.66
C VAL A 4 30.52 47.02 -32.98
N ARG A 5 31.05 47.52 -34.11
CA ARG A 5 30.35 47.45 -35.40
C ARG A 5 30.26 46.02 -35.92
N GLU A 6 31.34 45.25 -35.80
CA GLU A 6 31.36 43.82 -36.15
C GLU A 6 30.40 43.02 -35.27
N LEU A 7 30.39 43.21 -33.95
CA LEU A 7 29.43 42.56 -33.04
C LEU A 7 27.97 42.95 -33.34
N PHE A 8 27.73 44.19 -33.76
CA PHE A 8 26.37 44.66 -34.12
C PHE A 8 25.92 44.15 -35.49
N GLU A 9 26.86 43.98 -36.45
CA GLU A 9 26.59 43.42 -37.78
C GLU A 9 26.48 41.88 -37.74
N GLN A 10 27.21 41.20 -36.86
CA GLN A 10 27.14 39.75 -36.66
C GLN A 10 25.98 39.34 -35.74
N MET A 11 25.52 40.24 -34.85
CA MET A 11 24.58 39.94 -33.77
C MET A 11 25.00 38.75 -32.89
N ASP A 12 26.30 38.45 -32.81
CA ASP A 12 26.83 37.45 -31.87
C ASP A 12 26.69 38.00 -30.44
N TYR A 13 25.62 37.58 -29.77
CA TYR A 13 25.44 37.85 -28.35
C TYR A 13 26.44 36.99 -27.56
N GLY A 14 27.36 37.65 -26.85
CA GLY A 14 28.26 36.96 -25.93
C GLY A 14 27.52 36.31 -24.75
N PRO A 15 28.15 35.37 -24.04
CA PRO A 15 27.55 34.69 -22.89
C PRO A 15 27.12 35.69 -21.81
N ALA A 16 26.00 35.41 -21.14
CA ALA A 16 25.44 36.26 -20.09
C ALA A 16 25.74 35.66 -18.70
N ALA A 17 27.02 35.42 -18.42
CA ALA A 17 27.48 34.83 -17.17
C ALA A 17 27.08 35.67 -15.95
N GLU A 18 26.59 35.02 -14.88
CA GLU A 18 26.46 35.64 -13.56
C GLU A 18 27.84 35.89 -12.93
N ASP A 19 27.93 36.97 -12.16
CA ASP A 19 29.18 37.33 -11.47
C ASP A 19 29.43 36.44 -10.25
N ALA A 20 30.53 35.68 -10.30
CA ALA A 20 30.99 34.81 -9.22
C ALA A 20 31.82 35.53 -8.15
N SER A 21 32.16 36.81 -8.33
CA SER A 21 33.10 37.53 -7.45
C SER A 21 32.67 37.55 -5.98
N PHE A 22 31.38 37.73 -5.71
CA PHE A 22 30.85 37.75 -4.34
C PHE A 22 30.94 36.38 -3.65
N ALA A 23 30.66 35.30 -4.37
CA ALA A 23 30.79 33.94 -3.83
C ALA A 23 32.26 33.60 -3.54
N LYS A 24 33.16 33.91 -4.49
CA LYS A 24 34.61 33.73 -4.30
C LYS A 24 35.15 34.60 -3.16
N ALA A 25 34.66 35.83 -3.02
CA ALA A 25 35.03 36.72 -1.92
C ALA A 25 34.56 36.19 -0.56
N TRP A 26 33.35 35.63 -0.47
CA TRP A 26 32.86 34.98 0.75
C TRP A 26 33.74 33.80 1.16
N ILE A 27 34.12 32.93 0.20
CA ILE A 27 35.08 31.84 0.44
C ILE A 27 36.43 32.40 0.94
N GLY A 28 36.92 33.46 0.30
CA GLY A 28 38.19 34.11 0.67
C GLY A 28 38.18 34.75 2.05
N GLN A 29 37.04 35.29 2.51
CA GLN A 29 36.88 35.85 3.86
C GLN A 29 37.08 34.79 4.96
N HIS A 30 36.77 33.52 4.65
CA HIS A 30 37.00 32.38 5.52
C HIS A 30 38.35 31.69 5.27
N GLY A 31 39.29 32.36 4.58
CA GLY A 31 40.63 31.83 4.31
C GLY A 31 40.64 30.62 3.37
N GLY A 32 39.55 30.34 2.66
CA GLY A 32 39.41 29.20 1.76
C GLY A 32 39.44 27.82 2.44
N THR A 33 39.37 27.76 3.78
CA THR A 33 39.31 26.51 4.55
C THR A 33 38.21 26.60 5.59
N PHE A 34 37.23 25.70 5.51
CA PHE A 34 36.09 25.64 6.42
C PHE A 34 36.25 24.48 7.41
N GLY A 35 35.98 24.75 8.69
CA GLY A 35 35.67 23.70 9.65
C GLY A 35 34.16 23.43 9.72
N HIS A 36 33.67 23.09 10.90
CA HIS A 36 32.25 22.80 11.13
C HIS A 36 31.55 24.00 11.75
N TRP A 37 30.23 24.10 11.57
CA TRP A 37 29.40 25.07 12.27
C TRP A 37 28.78 24.40 13.48
N ILE A 38 29.35 24.64 14.67
CA ILE A 38 28.90 23.99 15.90
C ILE A 38 28.71 25.06 16.96
N ASP A 39 27.57 25.02 17.64
CA ASP A 39 27.25 25.96 18.72
C ASP A 39 27.30 27.44 18.30
N GLY A 40 26.88 27.73 17.07
CA GLY A 40 26.84 29.09 16.54
C GLY A 40 28.19 29.66 16.09
N ASP A 41 29.25 28.85 16.04
CA ASP A 41 30.57 29.30 15.58
C ASP A 41 31.34 28.25 14.76
N TRP A 42 32.44 28.69 14.13
CA TRP A 42 33.32 27.84 13.32
C TRP A 42 34.31 27.06 14.18
N THR A 43 34.42 25.75 13.96
CA THR A 43 35.47 24.92 14.56
C THR A 43 36.70 24.80 13.66
N ALA A 44 37.82 24.32 14.20
CA ALA A 44 38.99 23.98 13.39
C ALA A 44 38.87 22.53 12.87
N PRO A 45 39.07 22.27 11.56
CA PRO A 45 39.02 20.92 11.03
C PRO A 45 40.32 20.15 11.30
N ALA A 46 40.23 18.89 11.72
CA ALA A 46 41.39 18.01 11.91
C ALA A 46 41.92 17.44 10.58
N ARG A 47 41.00 17.12 9.66
CA ARG A 47 41.25 16.67 8.30
C ARG A 47 40.38 17.49 7.36
N VAL A 48 40.84 17.66 6.12
CA VAL A 48 40.09 18.37 5.07
C VAL A 48 40.05 17.56 3.77
N PHE A 49 39.06 17.86 2.92
CA PHE A 49 38.98 17.45 1.52
C PHE A 49 38.70 18.68 0.64
N ASP A 50 38.91 18.56 -0.67
CA ASP A 50 38.71 19.66 -1.61
C ASP A 50 37.24 19.70 -2.10
N SER A 51 36.62 20.88 -2.04
CA SER A 51 35.39 21.20 -2.77
C SER A 51 35.79 21.63 -4.18
N ILE A 52 35.30 20.95 -5.21
CA ILE A 52 35.76 21.13 -6.59
C ILE A 52 34.59 21.64 -7.42
N ASN A 53 34.80 22.69 -8.20
CA ASN A 53 33.84 23.13 -9.20
C ASN A 53 33.79 22.10 -10.34
N PRO A 54 32.67 21.39 -10.58
CA PRO A 54 32.62 20.34 -11.60
C PRO A 54 32.70 20.85 -13.04
N ALA A 55 32.36 22.13 -13.28
CA ALA A 55 32.42 22.75 -14.60
C ALA A 55 33.85 23.13 -15.01
N THR A 56 34.73 23.43 -14.05
CA THR A 56 36.10 23.93 -14.32
C THR A 56 37.19 23.07 -13.71
N SER A 57 36.87 22.10 -12.85
CA SER A 57 37.83 21.37 -12.00
C SER A 57 38.67 22.26 -11.07
N GLU A 58 38.31 23.54 -10.89
CA GLU A 58 38.95 24.45 -9.93
C GLU A 58 38.60 24.02 -8.50
N CYS A 59 39.60 23.96 -7.61
CA CYS A 59 39.34 23.82 -6.18
C CYS A 59 38.75 25.12 -5.63
N LEU A 60 37.51 25.06 -5.15
CA LEU A 60 36.79 26.20 -4.59
C LEU A 60 37.25 26.48 -3.16
N ALA A 61 37.32 25.45 -2.32
CA ALA A 61 37.70 25.56 -0.91
C ALA A 61 38.14 24.20 -0.35
N LYS A 62 38.77 24.22 0.82
CA LYS A 62 39.02 23.02 1.63
C LYS A 62 37.95 22.90 2.72
N VAL A 63 37.33 21.74 2.87
CA VAL A 63 36.22 21.51 3.80
C VAL A 63 36.60 20.43 4.80
N GLY A 64 36.29 20.66 6.08
CA GLY A 64 36.59 19.73 7.17
C GLY A 64 35.92 18.36 7.03
N THR A 65 36.59 17.31 7.50
CA THR A 65 36.01 15.97 7.71
C THR A 65 35.83 15.73 9.20
N ALA A 66 34.58 15.76 9.66
CA ALA A 66 34.22 15.55 11.05
C ALA A 66 34.50 14.11 11.47
N ASN A 67 35.21 13.96 12.57
CA ASN A 67 35.45 12.69 13.25
C ASN A 67 34.44 12.48 14.39
N ALA A 68 34.59 11.39 15.14
CA ALA A 68 33.68 11.07 16.25
C ALA A 68 33.60 12.16 17.34
N ALA A 69 34.70 12.87 17.62
CA ALA A 69 34.72 13.95 18.61
C ALA A 69 33.97 15.19 18.11
N ASP A 70 34.05 15.50 16.81
CA ASP A 70 33.29 16.59 16.22
C ASP A 70 31.78 16.31 16.22
N ILE A 71 31.39 15.05 15.94
CA ILE A 71 29.99 14.60 16.04
C ILE A 71 29.48 14.72 17.49
N ASP A 72 30.25 14.22 18.46
CA ASP A 72 29.89 14.31 19.87
C ASP A 72 29.76 15.77 20.34
N LEU A 73 30.66 16.65 19.90
CA LEU A 73 30.56 18.09 20.17
C LEU A 73 29.28 18.70 19.59
N ALA A 74 28.95 18.40 18.34
CA ALA A 74 27.74 18.90 17.67
C ALA A 74 26.46 18.39 18.34
N VAL A 75 26.42 17.10 18.72
CA VAL A 75 25.27 16.50 19.39
C VAL A 75 25.10 17.06 20.80
N ARG A 76 26.20 17.27 21.56
CA ARG A 76 26.14 17.93 22.87
C ARG A 76 25.64 19.37 22.78
N ALA A 77 26.06 20.12 21.76
CA ALA A 77 25.54 21.47 21.51
C ALA A 77 24.03 21.46 21.20
N ALA A 78 23.60 20.58 20.28
CA ALA A 78 22.19 20.38 19.96
C ALA A 78 21.34 19.99 21.19
N ARG A 79 21.87 19.13 22.05
CA ARG A 79 21.19 18.69 23.27
C ARG A 79 21.05 19.81 24.29
N ARG A 80 22.10 20.61 24.48
CA ARG A 80 22.08 21.77 25.40
C ARG A 80 21.09 22.84 24.93
N ALA A 81 21.01 23.07 23.62
CA ALA A 81 20.11 24.07 23.03
C ALA A 81 18.63 23.64 23.01
N LEU A 82 18.33 22.35 23.18
CA LEU A 82 16.99 21.79 22.98
C LEU A 82 15.93 22.39 23.90
N GLU A 83 16.19 22.44 25.21
CA GLU A 83 15.21 22.94 26.16
C GLU A 83 15.02 24.46 26.05
N PRO A 84 16.07 25.29 25.97
CA PRO A 84 15.92 26.72 25.65
C PRO A 84 15.15 26.98 24.35
N TRP A 85 15.38 26.19 23.30
CA TRP A 85 14.66 26.31 22.03
C TRP A 85 13.17 26.01 22.14
N ARG A 86 12.80 25.04 22.99
CA ARG A 86 11.40 24.75 23.31
C ARG A 86 10.76 25.84 24.13
N GLN A 87 11.46 26.36 25.13
CA GLN A 87 11.01 27.43 26.03
C GLN A 87 10.85 28.79 25.34
N LEU A 88 11.56 29.01 24.23
CA LEU A 88 11.35 30.18 23.36
C LEU A 88 9.88 30.26 22.85
N GLY A 89 9.17 29.13 22.86
CA GLY A 89 7.75 29.05 22.54
C GLY A 89 7.46 29.07 21.03
N PRO A 90 6.22 28.71 20.63
CA PRO A 90 5.79 28.69 19.23
C PRO A 90 6.11 29.98 18.47
N GLU A 91 5.80 31.14 19.07
CA GLU A 91 5.99 32.44 18.45
C GLU A 91 7.47 32.79 18.23
N GLY A 92 8.32 32.56 19.22
CA GLY A 92 9.74 32.88 19.08
C GLY A 92 10.42 31.97 18.04
N ARG A 93 10.06 30.69 17.97
CA ARG A 93 10.52 29.79 16.89
C ARG A 93 10.04 30.27 15.51
N ALA A 94 8.78 30.67 15.39
CA ALA A 94 8.22 31.21 14.16
C ALA A 94 8.96 32.46 13.68
N ARG A 95 9.31 33.39 14.59
CA ARG A 95 10.10 34.59 14.27
C ARG A 95 11.50 34.25 13.77
N CYS A 96 12.19 33.28 14.37
CA CYS A 96 13.50 32.82 13.89
C CYS A 96 13.40 32.22 12.47
N LEU A 97 12.42 31.35 12.21
CA LEU A 97 12.22 30.73 10.89
C LEU A 97 11.85 31.77 9.81
N TYR A 98 11.00 32.73 10.16
CA TYR A 98 10.70 33.85 9.28
C TYR A 98 11.96 34.70 8.99
N ALA A 99 12.76 34.99 10.01
CA ALA A 99 14.01 35.75 9.84
C ALA A 99 15.01 34.98 8.95
N LEU A 100 15.11 33.66 9.09
CA LEU A 100 15.91 32.81 8.19
C LEU A 100 15.43 32.93 6.74
N ALA A 101 14.13 32.82 6.49
CA ALA A 101 13.57 33.02 5.15
C ALA A 101 13.93 34.39 4.57
N ARG A 102 13.95 35.44 5.40
CA ARG A 102 14.38 36.79 5.01
C ARG A 102 15.87 36.88 4.71
N GLN A 103 16.73 36.20 5.47
CA GLN A 103 18.16 36.15 5.17
C GLN A 103 18.43 35.39 3.87
N ILE A 104 17.73 34.28 3.62
CA ILE A 104 17.82 33.55 2.35
C ILE A 104 17.46 34.47 1.18
N GLN A 105 16.32 35.17 1.25
CA GLN A 105 15.92 36.09 0.18
C GLN A 105 16.92 37.25 -0.02
N LYS A 106 17.40 37.83 1.07
CA LYS A 106 18.39 38.93 1.03
C LYS A 106 19.69 38.48 0.36
N HIS A 107 20.11 37.24 0.61
CA HIS A 107 21.35 36.66 0.12
C HIS A 107 21.12 35.71 -1.08
N ALA A 108 19.96 35.78 -1.74
CA ALA A 108 19.54 34.78 -2.72
C ALA A 108 20.52 34.62 -3.89
N ARG A 109 21.06 35.74 -4.40
CA ARG A 109 22.05 35.70 -5.50
C ARG A 109 23.37 35.04 -5.06
N LEU A 110 23.85 35.32 -3.86
CA LEU A 110 25.05 34.68 -3.31
C LEU A 110 24.85 33.17 -3.22
N LEU A 111 23.73 32.74 -2.64
CA LEU A 111 23.40 31.34 -2.47
C LEU A 111 23.24 30.63 -3.82
N ALA A 112 22.56 31.23 -4.79
CA ALA A 112 22.37 30.64 -6.12
C ALA A 112 23.69 30.45 -6.87
N VAL A 113 24.56 31.47 -6.85
CA VAL A 113 25.89 31.38 -7.49
C VAL A 113 26.78 30.37 -6.78
N LEU A 114 26.77 30.34 -5.44
CA LEU A 114 27.56 29.38 -4.68
C LEU A 114 27.08 27.93 -4.92
N GLU A 115 25.76 27.70 -4.99
CA GLU A 115 25.18 26.39 -5.33
C GLU A 115 25.62 25.95 -6.73
N THR A 116 25.54 26.85 -7.70
CA THR A 116 25.94 26.63 -9.10
C THR A 116 27.42 26.25 -9.21
N LEU A 117 28.30 26.96 -8.48
CA LEU A 117 29.74 26.70 -8.46
C LEU A 117 30.06 25.33 -7.85
N ASP A 118 29.42 24.98 -6.73
CA ASP A 118 29.73 23.78 -5.95
C ASP A 118 29.07 22.51 -6.53
N ASN A 119 27.87 22.62 -7.10
CA ASN A 119 27.11 21.49 -7.64
C ASN A 119 27.23 21.31 -9.15
N GLY A 120 27.38 22.39 -9.94
CA GLY A 120 27.45 22.33 -11.40
C GLY A 120 26.13 22.56 -12.14
N LYS A 121 24.99 22.62 -11.44
CA LYS A 121 23.69 22.94 -12.03
C LYS A 121 23.61 24.37 -12.60
N PRO A 122 22.80 24.62 -13.65
CA PRO A 122 22.61 25.94 -14.22
C PRO A 122 22.12 26.98 -13.22
N ILE A 123 22.68 28.19 -13.30
CA ILE A 123 22.33 29.33 -12.46
C ILE A 123 20.87 29.75 -12.60
N ARG A 124 20.24 29.45 -13.75
CA ARG A 124 18.82 29.69 -13.97
C ARG A 124 17.98 28.83 -13.02
N GLU A 125 18.30 27.55 -12.89
CA GLU A 125 17.61 26.63 -11.99
C GLU A 125 17.80 27.04 -10.52
N THR A 126 19.04 27.31 -10.09
CA THR A 126 19.28 27.69 -8.69
C THR A 126 18.57 28.99 -8.32
N ARG A 127 18.60 29.99 -9.21
CA ARG A 127 17.98 31.29 -8.99
C ARG A 127 16.46 31.23 -9.01
N ASP A 128 15.88 30.51 -9.96
CA ASP A 128 14.45 30.58 -10.25
C ASP A 128 13.65 29.49 -9.52
N ILE A 129 14.30 28.40 -9.07
CA ILE A 129 13.65 27.23 -8.45
C ILE A 129 14.22 26.96 -7.05
N ASP A 130 15.49 26.56 -6.92
CA ASP A 130 16.05 26.08 -5.65
C ASP A 130 15.94 27.13 -4.53
N ILE A 131 16.53 28.31 -4.72
CA ILE A 131 16.59 29.33 -3.68
C ILE A 131 15.19 29.91 -3.32
N PRO A 132 14.29 30.18 -4.29
CA PRO A 132 12.91 30.53 -3.99
C PRO A 132 12.19 29.47 -3.16
N LEU A 133 12.34 28.19 -3.49
CA LEU A 133 11.75 27.09 -2.74
C LEU A 133 12.36 26.96 -1.33
N VAL A 134 13.68 27.15 -1.18
CA VAL A 134 14.34 27.21 0.14
C VAL A 134 13.68 28.28 1.01
N ALA A 135 13.54 29.51 0.50
CA ALA A 135 12.86 30.57 1.24
C ALA A 135 11.40 30.22 1.56
N ARG A 136 10.67 29.65 0.60
CA ARG A 136 9.29 29.20 0.75
C ARG A 136 9.13 28.16 1.86
N HIS A 137 10.04 27.19 1.97
CA HIS A 137 10.02 26.20 3.04
C HIS A 137 10.16 26.82 4.42
N PHE A 138 11.10 27.75 4.63
CA PHE A 138 11.24 28.44 5.91
C PHE A 138 10.04 29.35 6.22
N TYR A 139 9.49 30.06 5.23
CA TYR A 139 8.27 30.84 5.41
C TYR A 139 7.07 29.99 5.83
N HIS A 140 6.85 28.88 5.12
CA HIS A 140 5.73 28.00 5.38
C HIS A 140 5.83 27.38 6.79
N HIS A 141 7.01 26.88 7.15
CA HIS A 141 7.23 26.24 8.44
C HIS A 141 7.31 27.22 9.61
N ALA A 142 7.60 28.51 9.36
CA ALA A 142 7.40 29.56 10.36
C ALA A 142 5.92 29.64 10.81
N GLY A 143 4.97 29.50 9.88
CA GLY A 143 3.54 29.39 10.20
C GLY A 143 3.24 28.14 11.02
N TRP A 144 3.76 26.98 10.60
CA TRP A 144 3.60 25.73 11.34
C TRP A 144 4.15 25.76 12.76
N ALA A 145 5.24 26.48 13.02
CA ALA A 145 5.77 26.59 14.38
C ALA A 145 4.73 27.15 15.37
N ASN A 146 3.84 28.03 14.93
CA ASN A 146 2.72 28.57 15.73
C ASN A 146 1.54 27.59 15.88
N LEU A 147 1.32 26.73 14.88
CA LEU A 147 0.14 25.86 14.79
C LEU A 147 0.40 24.43 15.28
N VAL A 148 1.66 24.01 15.39
CA VAL A 148 2.02 22.60 15.61
C VAL A 148 1.41 22.00 16.88
N GLU A 149 1.29 22.77 17.96
CA GLU A 149 0.74 22.24 19.22
C GLU A 149 -0.80 22.07 19.16
N SER A 150 -1.52 22.91 18.40
CA SER A 150 -2.98 22.78 18.23
C SER A 150 -3.35 21.76 17.15
N GLU A 151 -2.57 21.66 16.08
CA GLU A 151 -2.82 20.78 14.94
C GLU A 151 -2.35 19.34 15.18
N PHE A 152 -1.44 19.14 16.13
CA PHE A 152 -0.92 17.83 16.56
C PHE A 152 -1.02 17.67 18.09
N PRO A 153 -2.26 17.66 18.65
CA PRO A 153 -2.46 17.44 20.07
C PRO A 153 -1.91 16.07 20.49
N GLU A 154 -1.53 15.94 21.76
CA GLU A 154 -0.94 14.69 22.30
C GLU A 154 0.32 14.20 21.58
N THR A 155 1.05 15.11 20.92
CA THR A 155 2.38 14.83 20.38
C THR A 155 3.47 15.62 21.11
N SER A 156 4.73 15.28 20.85
CA SER A 156 5.91 16.01 21.32
C SER A 156 7.02 15.96 20.26
N PRO A 157 7.98 16.91 20.25
CA PRO A 157 9.13 16.82 19.37
C PRO A 157 10.01 15.64 19.77
N TYR A 158 10.65 14.98 18.80
CA TYR A 158 11.59 13.88 19.05
C TYR A 158 12.75 14.28 19.98
N GLY A 159 13.35 15.46 19.78
CA GLY A 159 14.55 15.89 20.51
C GLY A 159 15.64 16.37 19.56
N VAL A 160 16.80 15.71 19.58
CA VAL A 160 17.90 15.98 18.65
C VAL A 160 17.72 15.13 17.39
N VAL A 161 17.76 15.75 16.22
CA VAL A 161 17.60 15.07 14.92
C VAL A 161 18.94 15.06 14.17
N GLY A 162 19.40 13.86 13.81
CA GLY A 162 20.51 13.66 12.88
C GLY A 162 19.99 13.67 11.45
N GLN A 163 20.55 14.53 10.60
CA GLN A 163 20.09 14.71 9.22
C GLN A 163 21.25 14.53 8.25
N VAL A 164 21.01 13.78 7.17
CA VAL A 164 21.99 13.55 6.11
C VAL A 164 21.29 13.76 4.77
N ILE A 165 21.88 14.60 3.92
CA ILE A 165 21.28 15.04 2.64
C ILE A 165 22.18 14.72 1.44
N PRO A 166 21.59 14.53 0.25
CA PRO A 166 22.33 14.27 -0.99
C PRO A 166 22.90 15.55 -1.59
N TRP A 167 23.61 15.40 -2.70
CA TRP A 167 24.34 16.47 -3.37
C TRP A 167 23.56 17.18 -4.48
N ASN A 168 22.40 16.67 -4.90
CA ASN A 168 21.75 17.15 -6.11
C ASN A 168 20.96 18.45 -5.94
N PHE A 169 20.35 18.67 -4.78
CA PHE A 169 19.74 19.96 -4.41
C PHE A 169 20.20 20.34 -2.99
N PRO A 170 21.49 20.69 -2.79
CA PRO A 170 22.10 20.78 -1.46
C PRO A 170 21.31 21.66 -0.48
N LEU A 171 21.03 22.91 -0.87
CA LEU A 171 20.35 23.85 0.03
C LEU A 171 18.85 23.59 0.13
N LEU A 172 18.20 23.12 -0.94
CA LEU A 172 16.78 22.77 -0.91
C LEU A 172 16.52 21.55 -0.02
N MET A 173 17.36 20.51 -0.10
CA MET A 173 17.30 19.34 0.78
C MET A 173 17.58 19.71 2.23
N LEU A 174 18.51 20.66 2.47
CA LEU A 174 18.68 21.24 3.80
C LEU A 174 17.37 21.88 4.28
N ALA A 175 16.71 22.69 3.45
CA ALA A 175 15.46 23.35 3.82
C ALA A 175 14.32 22.36 4.11
N TRP A 176 14.20 21.31 3.30
CA TRP A 176 13.20 20.24 3.47
C TRP A 176 13.33 19.53 4.82
N LYS A 177 14.55 19.40 5.35
CA LYS A 177 14.80 18.73 6.63
C LYS A 177 14.86 19.67 7.82
N VAL A 178 15.53 20.80 7.71
CA VAL A 178 15.79 21.72 8.83
C VAL A 178 14.52 22.49 9.19
N ALA A 179 13.80 23.03 8.21
CA ALA A 179 12.64 23.88 8.46
C ALA A 179 11.54 23.18 9.29
N PRO A 180 11.04 21.98 8.94
CA PRO A 180 10.05 21.27 9.75
C PRO A 180 10.60 20.80 11.11
N ALA A 181 11.88 20.38 11.17
CA ALA A 181 12.50 19.95 12.44
C ALA A 181 12.48 21.07 13.48
N LEU A 182 12.94 22.27 13.08
CA LEU A 182 12.98 23.45 13.92
C LEU A 182 11.57 23.93 14.28
N ALA A 183 10.64 23.95 13.32
CA ALA A 183 9.24 24.33 13.57
C ALA A 183 8.58 23.44 14.62
N ALA A 184 8.80 22.12 14.53
CA ALA A 184 8.30 21.13 15.47
C ALA A 184 8.91 21.21 16.88
N GLY A 185 9.97 22.01 17.09
CA GLY A 185 10.65 22.18 18.39
C GLY A 185 11.81 21.21 18.63
N ASN A 186 12.43 20.71 17.56
CA ASN A 186 13.65 19.90 17.61
C ASN A 186 14.90 20.75 17.39
N THR A 187 16.06 20.22 17.76
CA THR A 187 17.38 20.74 17.35
C THR A 187 18.02 19.79 16.35
N VAL A 188 18.96 20.28 15.56
CA VAL A 188 19.47 19.57 14.38
C VAL A 188 21.00 19.47 14.38
N VAL A 189 21.49 18.29 14.03
CA VAL A 189 22.86 18.08 13.53
C VAL A 189 22.73 17.56 12.10
N LEU A 190 23.16 18.37 11.13
CA LEU A 190 23.03 18.07 9.71
C LEU A 190 24.41 17.84 9.08
N LYS A 191 24.48 16.84 8.19
CA LYS A 191 25.63 16.54 7.36
C LYS A 191 25.28 16.69 5.87
N PRO A 192 25.81 17.70 5.16
CA PRO A 192 25.64 17.83 3.71
C PRO A 192 26.46 16.77 2.96
N ALA A 193 26.16 16.56 1.69
CA ALA A 193 26.97 15.67 0.85
C ALA A 193 28.40 16.21 0.67
N GLU A 194 29.37 15.30 0.53
CA GLU A 194 30.79 15.64 0.43
C GLU A 194 31.11 16.51 -0.80
N TYR A 195 30.40 16.32 -1.91
CA TYR A 195 30.66 17.08 -3.14
C TYR A 195 30.10 18.51 -3.10
N THR A 196 29.18 18.82 -2.19
CA THR A 196 28.37 20.05 -2.26
C THR A 196 28.06 20.61 -0.87
N SER A 197 29.10 21.03 -0.16
CA SER A 197 29.00 21.46 1.25
C SER A 197 28.89 22.97 1.42
N LEU A 198 29.25 23.78 0.42
CA LEU A 198 29.51 25.21 0.62
C LEU A 198 28.25 26.02 0.93
N THR A 199 27.12 25.72 0.29
CA THR A 199 25.86 26.44 0.57
C THR A 199 25.26 26.09 1.91
N ALA A 200 25.42 24.86 2.40
CA ALA A 200 25.06 24.49 3.76
C ALA A 200 25.88 25.29 4.78
N LEU A 201 27.20 25.41 4.57
CA LEU A 201 28.08 26.22 5.41
C LEU A 201 27.73 27.72 5.36
N CYS A 202 27.43 28.25 4.17
CA CYS A 202 26.96 29.62 4.00
C CYS A 202 25.63 29.85 4.74
N PHE A 203 24.68 28.92 4.61
CA PHE A 203 23.41 28.96 5.35
C PHE A 203 23.61 28.95 6.87
N ALA A 204 24.55 28.15 7.38
CA ALA A 204 24.93 28.10 8.79
C ALA A 204 25.32 29.50 9.31
N GLU A 205 26.19 30.20 8.58
CA GLU A 205 26.57 31.57 8.95
C GLU A 205 25.37 32.54 8.93
N LEU A 206 24.45 32.38 7.96
CA LEU A 206 23.24 33.20 7.89
C LEU A 206 22.30 33.00 9.09
N THR A 207 22.39 31.87 9.81
CA THR A 207 21.54 31.65 10.99
C THR A 207 21.86 32.60 12.13
N ARG A 208 23.12 33.05 12.23
CA ARG A 208 23.55 34.08 13.19
C ARG A 208 22.78 35.38 12.99
N TYR A 209 22.61 35.83 11.73
CA TYR A 209 21.88 37.06 11.41
C TYR A 209 20.35 36.91 11.52
N ALA A 210 19.85 35.68 11.58
CA ALA A 210 18.45 35.39 11.85
C ALA A 210 18.14 35.28 13.35
N GLY A 211 19.15 35.39 14.23
CA GLY A 211 18.99 35.24 15.67
C GLY A 211 18.61 33.82 16.08
N LEU A 212 19.02 32.81 15.32
CA LEU A 212 18.84 31.42 15.72
C LEU A 212 19.75 31.15 16.94
N PRO A 213 19.23 30.63 18.07
CA PRO A 213 20.07 30.37 19.23
C PRO A 213 21.19 29.37 18.95
N ASP A 214 22.33 29.59 19.59
CA ASP A 214 23.51 28.73 19.46
C ASP A 214 23.19 27.26 19.78
N GLY A 215 23.69 26.37 18.93
CA GLY A 215 23.48 24.93 19.05
C GLY A 215 22.14 24.42 18.51
N VAL A 216 21.17 25.27 18.17
CA VAL A 216 19.87 24.80 17.61
C VAL A 216 20.06 24.12 16.25
N LEU A 217 20.97 24.65 15.43
CA LEU A 217 21.44 24.03 14.20
C LEU A 217 22.96 23.88 14.26
N ASN A 218 23.44 22.67 13.99
CA ASN A 218 24.86 22.36 13.84
C ASN A 218 25.07 21.69 12.48
N ILE A 219 26.10 22.10 11.75
CA ILE A 219 26.47 21.54 10.45
C ILE A 219 27.87 20.96 10.55
N VAL A 220 27.95 19.65 10.33
CA VAL A 220 29.20 18.89 10.29
C VAL A 220 29.42 18.40 8.86
N THR A 221 30.65 18.43 8.37
CA THR A 221 31.00 18.07 6.99
C THR A 221 31.89 16.85 6.97
N GLY A 222 31.88 16.07 5.88
CA GLY A 222 32.70 14.86 5.78
C GLY A 222 32.19 13.91 4.71
N ASP A 223 32.62 12.66 4.75
CA ASP A 223 32.27 11.61 3.79
C ASP A 223 31.11 10.73 4.33
N GLY A 224 30.97 9.51 3.81
CA GLY A 224 30.01 8.52 4.31
C GLY A 224 30.28 8.06 5.74
N GLU A 225 31.54 8.01 6.17
CA GLU A 225 31.91 7.59 7.52
C GLU A 225 31.45 8.61 8.55
N THR A 226 31.59 9.92 8.26
CA THR A 226 31.00 10.98 9.10
C THR A 226 29.48 10.82 9.22
N GLY A 227 28.79 10.47 8.13
CA GLY A 227 27.35 10.17 8.15
C GLY A 227 27.03 8.97 9.05
N ARG A 228 27.81 7.90 8.96
CA ARG A 228 27.68 6.69 9.79
C ARG A 228 27.88 6.97 11.28
N LEU A 229 28.86 7.81 11.62
CA LEU A 229 29.10 8.25 13.00
C LEU A 229 27.91 9.04 13.56
N LEU A 230 27.32 9.93 12.75
CA LEU A 230 26.14 10.72 13.15
C LEU A 230 24.92 9.83 13.42
N ILE A 231 24.56 8.92 12.51
CA ILE A 231 23.37 8.06 12.68
C ILE A 231 23.51 7.08 13.86
N ALA A 232 24.73 6.61 14.12
CA ALA A 232 25.03 5.65 15.17
C ALA A 232 25.03 6.29 16.57
N HIS A 233 25.18 7.62 16.67
CA HIS A 233 25.28 8.31 17.95
C HIS A 233 24.05 8.08 18.84
N ASN A 234 24.27 7.77 20.12
CA ASN A 234 23.21 7.34 21.05
C ASN A 234 22.25 8.49 21.43
N ASP A 235 22.73 9.72 21.47
CA ASP A 235 21.92 10.89 21.85
C ASP A 235 21.10 11.50 20.70
N ILE A 236 21.15 10.90 19.50
CA ILE A 236 20.23 11.25 18.40
C ILE A 236 18.89 10.55 18.63
N ASN A 237 17.78 11.30 18.54
CA ASN A 237 16.43 10.78 18.79
C ASN A 237 15.65 10.47 17.51
N LYS A 238 16.02 11.09 16.38
CA LYS A 238 15.46 10.83 15.06
C LYS A 238 16.53 10.95 13.98
N ILE A 239 16.45 10.11 12.97
CA ILE A 239 17.24 10.18 11.75
C ILE A 239 16.33 10.59 10.59
N ALA A 240 16.77 11.55 9.78
CA ALA A 240 16.15 11.87 8.49
C ALA A 240 17.22 11.83 7.39
N PHE A 241 17.07 10.91 6.45
CA PHE A 241 18.03 10.66 5.38
C PHE A 241 17.37 10.81 4.01
N THR A 242 18.09 11.45 3.09
CA THR A 242 17.78 11.38 1.66
C THR A 242 19.02 10.91 0.91
N GLY A 243 18.87 9.92 0.02
CA GLY A 243 20.00 9.38 -0.74
C GLY A 243 19.69 8.04 -1.42
N SER A 244 20.70 7.20 -1.65
CA SER A 244 20.49 5.93 -2.35
C SER A 244 19.77 4.90 -1.47
N THR A 245 19.04 3.98 -2.13
CA THR A 245 18.33 2.90 -1.43
C THR A 245 19.27 2.01 -0.62
N ASP A 246 20.48 1.72 -1.13
CA ASP A 246 21.43 0.85 -0.43
C ASP A 246 21.96 1.47 0.86
N VAL A 247 22.25 2.77 0.87
CA VAL A 247 22.61 3.48 2.10
C VAL A 247 21.40 3.57 3.04
N GLY A 248 20.18 3.72 2.51
CA GLY A 248 18.95 3.64 3.30
C GLY A 248 18.79 2.31 4.04
N ARG A 249 19.14 1.19 3.41
CA ARG A 249 19.17 -0.15 4.04
C ARG A 249 20.20 -0.22 5.16
N GLU A 250 21.42 0.25 4.91
CA GLU A 250 22.48 0.30 5.93
C GLU A 250 22.03 1.13 7.16
N ILE A 251 21.42 2.31 6.94
CA ILE A 251 20.89 3.14 8.03
C ILE A 251 19.81 2.41 8.82
N ARG A 252 18.92 1.68 8.15
CA ARG A 252 17.86 0.89 8.80
C ARG A 252 18.44 -0.23 9.66
N GLU A 253 19.51 -0.88 9.21
CA GLU A 253 20.24 -1.91 9.95
C GLU A 253 20.93 -1.32 11.18
N VAL A 254 21.69 -0.24 11.01
CA VAL A 254 22.43 0.42 12.10
C VAL A 254 21.49 1.02 13.16
N SER A 255 20.30 1.49 12.76
CA SER A 255 19.32 2.07 13.68
C SER A 255 18.36 1.06 14.33
N ALA A 256 18.39 -0.22 13.93
CA ALA A 256 17.49 -1.24 14.47
C ALA A 256 17.66 -1.41 15.99
N GLY A 257 16.55 -1.50 16.73
CA GLY A 257 16.55 -1.64 18.19
C GLY A 257 16.86 -0.37 18.99
N SER A 258 17.24 0.75 18.35
CA SER A 258 17.63 1.99 19.06
C SER A 258 16.46 2.85 19.56
N GLY A 259 15.23 2.61 19.11
CA GLY A 259 14.07 3.45 19.40
C GLY A 259 14.07 4.82 18.69
N LYS A 260 15.03 5.07 17.79
CA LYS A 260 15.10 6.32 17.01
C LYS A 260 13.94 6.40 16.00
N GLY A 261 13.34 7.57 15.87
CA GLY A 261 12.47 7.86 14.73
C GLY A 261 13.27 7.83 13.42
N LEU A 262 12.68 7.38 12.32
CA LEU A 262 13.39 7.24 11.05
C LEU A 262 12.50 7.68 9.88
N THR A 263 13.07 8.51 9.00
CA THR A 263 12.49 8.90 7.70
C THR A 263 13.55 8.68 6.64
N LEU A 264 13.19 7.97 5.57
CA LEU A 264 14.07 7.64 4.46
C LEU A 264 13.41 8.08 3.16
N GLU A 265 14.03 9.01 2.43
CA GLU A 265 13.66 9.36 1.06
C GLU A 265 14.73 8.83 0.12
N LEU A 266 14.41 7.80 -0.65
CA LEU A 266 15.39 7.01 -1.39
C LEU A 266 15.26 7.18 -2.91
N GLY A 267 15.93 6.32 -3.67
CA GLY A 267 15.96 6.40 -5.13
C GLY A 267 14.59 6.22 -5.78
N GLY A 268 14.50 6.63 -7.05
CA GLY A 268 13.29 6.53 -7.85
C GLY A 268 13.61 6.28 -9.32
N LYS A 269 12.72 5.54 -9.99
CA LYS A 269 12.71 5.41 -11.46
C LYS A 269 11.32 5.78 -11.97
N SER A 270 10.95 7.04 -11.78
CA SER A 270 9.59 7.53 -11.99
C SER A 270 9.12 7.33 -13.43
N PRO A 271 7.92 6.76 -13.66
CA PRO A 271 7.34 6.68 -14.99
C PRO A 271 6.77 8.04 -15.42
N PHE A 272 6.88 8.33 -16.72
CA PHE A 272 6.29 9.47 -17.40
C PHE A 272 5.39 8.93 -18.51
N ILE A 273 4.08 8.95 -18.31
CA ILE A 273 3.11 8.24 -19.16
C ILE A 273 2.42 9.25 -20.09
N VAL A 274 2.49 9.02 -21.40
CA VAL A 274 1.90 9.89 -22.43
C VAL A 274 0.86 9.11 -23.23
N PHE A 275 -0.40 9.50 -23.09
CA PHE A 275 -1.52 8.97 -23.86
C PHE A 275 -1.67 9.69 -25.21
N ALA A 276 -2.32 9.03 -26.17
CA ALA A 276 -2.53 9.55 -27.52
C ALA A 276 -3.35 10.85 -27.57
N ASP A 277 -4.12 11.14 -26.52
CA ASP A 277 -4.94 12.35 -26.38
C ASP A 277 -4.27 13.45 -25.54
N ALA A 278 -3.01 13.28 -25.16
CA ALA A 278 -2.25 14.31 -24.47
C ALA A 278 -2.00 15.54 -25.36
N ASP A 279 -1.81 16.70 -24.75
CA ASP A 279 -1.07 17.80 -25.38
C ASP A 279 0.38 17.33 -25.63
N LEU A 280 0.67 16.90 -26.85
CA LEU A 280 1.97 16.30 -27.19
C LEU A 280 3.12 17.32 -27.07
N ASP A 281 2.88 18.58 -27.43
CA ASP A 281 3.92 19.62 -27.33
C ASP A 281 4.17 19.98 -25.87
N GLY A 282 3.11 20.12 -25.08
CA GLY A 282 3.21 20.30 -23.62
C GLY A 282 3.91 19.12 -22.94
N ALA A 283 3.58 17.89 -23.30
CA ALA A 283 4.20 16.68 -22.77
C ALA A 283 5.68 16.57 -23.16
N VAL A 284 6.07 16.99 -24.36
CA VAL A 284 7.50 17.05 -24.76
C VAL A 284 8.27 18.04 -23.90
N GLU A 285 7.75 19.25 -23.66
CA GLU A 285 8.40 20.19 -22.73
C GLU A 285 8.43 19.62 -21.30
N GLY A 286 7.36 18.95 -20.87
CA GLY A 286 7.31 18.26 -19.59
C GLY A 286 8.37 17.15 -19.44
N VAL A 287 8.63 16.36 -20.49
CA VAL A 287 9.73 15.39 -20.49
C VAL A 287 11.07 16.11 -20.36
N VAL A 288 11.23 17.23 -21.06
CA VAL A 288 12.48 17.97 -21.07
C VAL A 288 12.81 18.56 -19.70
N ASP A 289 11.83 19.21 -19.08
CA ASP A 289 11.90 19.71 -17.70
C ASP A 289 11.89 18.57 -16.66
N GLY A 290 11.47 17.37 -17.05
CA GLY A 290 11.45 16.18 -16.21
C GLY A 290 12.78 15.44 -16.12
N ILE A 291 13.62 15.54 -17.16
CA ILE A 291 14.87 14.78 -17.33
C ILE A 291 16.12 15.64 -17.39
N TRP A 292 16.10 16.75 -18.13
CA TRP A 292 17.31 17.54 -18.33
C TRP A 292 17.42 18.70 -17.34
N PHE A 293 16.33 19.00 -16.62
CA PHE A 293 16.37 19.71 -15.34
C PHE A 293 17.36 19.05 -14.38
N ASN A 294 18.22 19.85 -13.75
CA ASN A 294 19.35 19.39 -12.93
C ASN A 294 20.18 18.26 -13.60
N GLN A 295 20.25 18.27 -14.93
CA GLN A 295 20.92 17.26 -15.77
C GLN A 295 20.44 15.83 -15.43
N GLY A 296 19.21 15.64 -14.93
CA GLY A 296 18.65 14.34 -14.57
C GLY A 296 19.11 13.79 -13.22
N GLN A 297 19.81 14.59 -12.43
CA GLN A 297 20.19 14.26 -11.05
C GLN A 297 19.03 14.55 -10.09
N VAL A 298 17.87 13.96 -10.35
CA VAL A 298 16.64 14.20 -9.59
C VAL A 298 16.03 12.86 -9.22
N CYS A 299 15.74 12.65 -7.94
CA CYS A 299 15.17 11.38 -7.46
C CYS A 299 13.82 11.06 -8.11
N CYS A 300 13.04 12.08 -8.47
CA CYS A 300 11.75 11.94 -9.12
C CYS A 300 11.79 12.10 -10.66
N ALA A 301 12.96 12.17 -11.30
CA ALA A 301 13.08 12.34 -12.74
C ALA A 301 12.20 11.35 -13.50
N GLY A 302 11.45 11.83 -14.51
CA GLY A 302 10.52 11.05 -15.36
C GLY A 302 11.22 10.06 -16.30
N SER A 303 12.29 9.41 -15.83
CA SER A 303 13.34 8.75 -16.59
C SER A 303 12.92 7.45 -17.27
N ARG A 304 11.64 7.07 -17.16
CA ARG A 304 10.98 6.03 -17.95
C ARG A 304 9.78 6.64 -18.66
N LEU A 305 10.00 7.08 -19.89
CA LEU A 305 8.95 7.55 -20.77
C LEU A 305 8.17 6.33 -21.30
N LEU A 306 6.87 6.30 -21.03
CA LEU A 306 5.92 5.32 -21.52
C LEU A 306 5.00 6.04 -22.51
N ILE A 307 5.05 5.67 -23.79
CA ILE A 307 4.28 6.34 -24.86
C ILE A 307 3.23 5.39 -25.41
N GLN A 308 2.01 5.88 -25.64
CA GLN A 308 1.02 5.06 -26.32
C GLN A 308 1.44 4.79 -27.77
N GLU A 309 1.46 3.52 -28.18
CA GLU A 309 2.04 3.02 -29.45
C GLU A 309 1.61 3.83 -30.68
N SER A 310 0.37 4.34 -30.71
CA SER A 310 -0.17 5.13 -31.83
C SER A 310 0.47 6.51 -32.05
N ILE A 311 1.21 7.05 -31.07
CA ILE A 311 1.84 8.38 -31.14
C ILE A 311 3.37 8.34 -30.97
N GLU A 312 3.98 7.16 -30.84
CA GLU A 312 5.41 7.01 -30.56
C GLU A 312 6.28 7.77 -31.56
N ASP A 313 6.12 7.51 -32.86
CA ASP A 313 6.95 8.11 -33.90
C ASP A 313 6.89 9.65 -33.91
N ASP A 314 5.68 10.21 -33.81
CA ASP A 314 5.49 11.67 -33.78
C ASP A 314 6.07 12.28 -32.49
N PHE A 315 5.82 11.65 -31.35
CA PHE A 315 6.31 12.12 -30.06
C PHE A 315 7.85 12.11 -30.01
N LEU A 316 8.48 11.00 -30.41
CA LEU A 316 9.94 10.89 -30.44
C LEU A 316 10.57 11.85 -31.44
N ALA A 317 9.93 12.12 -32.58
CA ALA A 317 10.41 13.11 -33.54
C ALA A 317 10.40 14.53 -32.95
N ARG A 318 9.32 14.93 -32.27
CA ARG A 318 9.22 16.21 -31.56
C ARG A 318 10.23 16.31 -30.43
N LEU A 319 10.35 15.25 -29.62
CA LEU A 319 11.29 15.18 -28.50
C LEU A 319 12.73 15.34 -28.97
N ARG A 320 13.17 14.60 -30.02
CA ARG A 320 14.53 14.75 -30.58
C ARG A 320 14.80 16.16 -31.08
N ARG A 321 13.83 16.78 -31.77
CA ARG A 321 13.93 18.19 -32.20
C ARG A 321 14.11 19.12 -31.00
N ARG A 322 13.35 18.91 -29.94
CA ARG A 322 13.44 19.75 -28.74
C ARG A 322 14.73 19.53 -27.95
N MET A 323 15.22 18.29 -27.88
CA MET A 323 16.53 17.96 -27.27
C MET A 323 17.69 18.64 -28.00
N GLN A 324 17.60 18.81 -29.33
CA GLN A 324 18.59 19.54 -30.13
C GLN A 324 18.66 21.05 -29.81
N THR A 325 17.67 21.63 -29.14
CA THR A 325 17.70 23.06 -28.77
C THR A 325 18.24 23.30 -27.36
N LEU A 326 18.53 22.25 -26.58
CA LEU A 326 19.11 22.37 -25.24
C LEU A 326 20.53 22.90 -25.32
N ARG A 327 20.88 23.90 -24.52
CA ARG A 327 22.24 24.42 -24.44
C ARG A 327 22.99 23.75 -23.29
N VAL A 328 24.08 23.05 -23.61
CA VAL A 328 25.00 22.45 -22.65
C VAL A 328 26.24 23.33 -22.54
N GLY A 329 26.65 23.72 -21.33
CA GLY A 329 27.80 24.61 -21.18
C GLY A 329 28.02 25.16 -19.77
N ASP A 330 28.73 26.28 -19.69
CA ASP A 330 29.09 26.92 -18.41
C ASP A 330 27.83 27.21 -17.56
N PRO A 331 27.69 26.58 -16.39
CA PRO A 331 26.48 26.71 -15.58
C PRO A 331 26.25 28.13 -15.05
N LEU A 332 27.25 29.02 -15.06
CA LEU A 332 27.06 30.44 -14.71
C LEU A 332 26.42 31.26 -15.83
N ASP A 333 26.42 30.79 -17.08
CA ASP A 333 25.69 31.45 -18.15
C ASP A 333 24.19 31.21 -17.98
N LYS A 334 23.42 32.30 -17.83
CA LYS A 334 21.96 32.28 -17.66
C LYS A 334 21.24 31.66 -18.86
N SER A 335 21.92 31.56 -19.98
CA SER A 335 21.44 30.93 -21.20
C SER A 335 21.54 29.40 -21.15
N ILE A 336 22.32 28.79 -20.28
CA ILE A 336 22.52 27.34 -20.28
C ILE A 336 21.31 26.59 -19.70
N ASP A 337 20.98 25.47 -20.35
CA ASP A 337 19.90 24.56 -19.96
C ASP A 337 20.45 23.35 -19.19
N MET A 338 21.67 22.91 -19.50
CA MET A 338 22.37 21.82 -18.83
C MET A 338 23.80 22.19 -18.45
N GLY A 339 24.09 22.12 -17.15
CA GLY A 339 25.41 22.36 -16.58
C GLY A 339 26.28 21.10 -16.53
N ALA A 340 27.21 21.09 -15.58
CA ALA A 340 28.13 19.98 -15.36
C ALA A 340 27.54 18.93 -14.40
N ILE A 341 27.78 17.65 -14.67
CA ILE A 341 27.57 16.55 -13.73
C ILE A 341 28.42 16.79 -12.49
N VAL A 342 27.81 16.65 -11.31
CA VAL A 342 28.40 17.03 -10.00
C VAL A 342 29.84 16.56 -9.75
N HIS A 343 30.24 15.41 -10.30
CA HIS A 343 31.55 14.82 -10.02
C HIS A 343 31.96 13.80 -11.11
N PRO A 344 33.26 13.64 -11.42
CA PRO A 344 33.74 12.67 -12.41
C PRO A 344 33.36 11.22 -12.12
N SER A 345 33.14 10.83 -10.86
CA SER A 345 32.65 9.48 -10.54
C SER A 345 31.23 9.26 -11.04
N GLN A 346 30.36 10.26 -10.89
CA GLN A 346 28.98 10.19 -11.37
C GLN A 346 28.93 10.18 -12.90
N LEU A 347 29.79 10.96 -13.56
CA LEU A 347 29.95 10.92 -15.02
C LEU A 347 30.29 9.50 -15.52
N ARG A 348 31.22 8.81 -14.85
CA ARG A 348 31.57 7.41 -15.17
C ARG A 348 30.41 6.45 -14.93
N THR A 349 29.64 6.64 -13.86
CA THR A 349 28.44 5.84 -13.58
C THR A 349 27.42 5.97 -14.70
N ILE A 350 27.14 7.21 -15.13
CA ILE A 350 26.19 7.49 -16.24
C ILE A 350 26.67 6.81 -17.53
N GLN A 351 27.95 6.97 -17.89
CA GLN A 351 28.53 6.33 -19.06
C GLN A 351 28.37 4.80 -19.01
N ALA A 352 28.65 4.18 -17.85
CA ALA A 352 28.53 2.73 -17.69
C ALA A 352 27.09 2.21 -17.89
N TYR A 353 26.06 2.97 -17.49
CA TYR A 353 24.67 2.61 -17.77
C TYR A 353 24.33 2.70 -19.25
N VAL A 354 24.80 3.74 -19.95
CA VAL A 354 24.59 3.91 -21.39
C VAL A 354 25.30 2.81 -22.17
N ASP A 355 26.55 2.51 -21.84
CA ASP A 355 27.32 1.42 -22.47
C ASP A 355 26.65 0.06 -22.24
N GLY A 356 26.15 -0.18 -21.02
CA GLY A 356 25.40 -1.39 -20.68
C GLY A 356 24.10 -1.51 -21.49
N ALA A 357 23.35 -0.43 -21.66
CA ALA A 357 22.12 -0.45 -22.47
C ALA A 357 22.40 -0.80 -23.93
N ILE A 358 23.48 -0.29 -24.51
CA ILE A 358 23.92 -0.64 -25.88
C ILE A 358 24.25 -2.14 -25.96
N GLN A 359 24.94 -2.68 -24.96
CA GLN A 359 25.26 -4.12 -24.90
C GLN A 359 24.01 -5.00 -24.74
N GLU A 360 22.97 -4.51 -24.07
CA GLU A 360 21.67 -5.18 -23.93
C GLU A 360 20.79 -5.05 -25.19
N GLY A 361 21.24 -4.33 -26.22
CA GLY A 361 20.54 -4.19 -27.51
C GLY A 361 19.69 -2.94 -27.66
N ALA A 362 19.75 -2.01 -26.71
CA ALA A 362 19.05 -0.73 -26.82
C ALA A 362 19.75 0.21 -27.82
N THR A 363 18.97 1.13 -28.39
CA THR A 363 19.48 2.18 -29.29
C THR A 363 19.62 3.50 -28.54
N CYS A 364 20.86 3.96 -28.39
CA CYS A 364 21.19 5.25 -27.77
C CYS A 364 21.35 6.35 -28.82
N TRP A 365 20.59 7.42 -28.65
CA TRP A 365 20.70 8.64 -29.44
C TRP A 365 21.11 9.81 -28.53
N HIS A 366 22.11 10.58 -28.98
CA HIS A 366 22.57 11.77 -28.29
C HIS A 366 22.21 13.00 -29.11
N ALA A 367 21.79 14.07 -28.44
CA ALA A 367 21.66 15.36 -29.09
C ALA A 367 23.07 15.90 -29.45
N GLU A 368 23.24 16.31 -30.70
CA GLU A 368 24.51 16.82 -31.21
C GLU A 368 24.81 18.21 -30.63
N HIS A 369 25.58 18.24 -29.54
CA HIS A 369 25.99 19.47 -28.86
C HIS A 369 27.51 19.54 -28.70
N PRO A 370 28.14 20.71 -28.95
CA PRO A 370 29.51 20.92 -28.53
C PRO A 370 29.57 20.86 -27.01
N LEU A 371 30.37 19.94 -26.47
CA LEU A 371 30.66 19.89 -25.04
C LEU A 371 31.89 20.74 -24.74
N PRO A 372 31.95 21.43 -23.59
CA PRO A 372 33.18 22.05 -23.13
C PRO A 372 34.33 21.04 -22.95
N ASP A 373 35.55 21.43 -23.30
CA ASP A 373 36.75 20.57 -23.24
C ASP A 373 37.19 20.23 -21.80
N GLN A 374 36.77 21.04 -20.83
CA GLN A 374 37.13 20.92 -19.42
C GLN A 374 35.86 20.82 -18.58
N GLY A 375 35.90 20.02 -17.51
CA GLY A 375 34.77 19.79 -16.61
C GLY A 375 34.07 18.45 -16.87
N SER A 376 33.00 18.20 -16.10
CA SER A 376 32.23 16.95 -16.17
C SER A 376 30.93 17.17 -16.95
N TYR A 377 30.96 17.11 -18.27
CA TYR A 377 29.77 17.31 -19.10
C TYR A 377 29.30 16.00 -19.76
N PHE A 378 27.99 15.85 -19.93
CA PHE A 378 27.37 14.71 -20.61
C PHE A 378 26.25 15.17 -21.54
N GLN A 379 26.08 14.50 -22.68
CA GLN A 379 25.09 14.87 -23.69
C GLN A 379 23.67 14.47 -23.27
N PRO A 380 22.63 15.28 -23.60
CA PRO A 380 21.25 14.83 -23.51
C PRO A 380 21.06 13.52 -24.28
N THR A 381 20.61 12.46 -23.61
CA THR A 381 20.58 11.11 -24.17
C THR A 381 19.19 10.51 -24.11
N LEU A 382 18.72 9.98 -25.24
CA LEU A 382 17.48 9.22 -25.38
C LEU A 382 17.84 7.78 -25.75
N VAL A 383 17.33 6.83 -24.97
CA VAL A 383 17.53 5.40 -25.17
C VAL A 383 16.18 4.77 -25.57
N THR A 384 16.16 4.14 -26.73
CA THR A 384 15.00 3.48 -27.36
C THR A 384 15.29 1.99 -27.53
N GLU A 385 14.33 1.20 -28.03
CA GLU A 385 14.44 -0.27 -28.11
C GLU A 385 14.73 -0.91 -26.74
N VAL A 386 14.08 -0.38 -25.70
CA VAL A 386 14.30 -0.84 -24.32
C VAL A 386 13.22 -1.83 -23.91
N SER A 387 13.64 -3.00 -23.45
CA SER A 387 12.74 -3.96 -22.79
C SER A 387 12.61 -3.62 -21.29
N PRO A 388 11.44 -3.88 -20.66
CA PRO A 388 11.30 -3.78 -19.20
C PRO A 388 12.32 -4.61 -18.40
N ALA A 389 12.95 -5.61 -19.02
CA ALA A 389 13.99 -6.44 -18.40
C ALA A 389 15.40 -5.81 -18.46
N HIS A 390 15.62 -4.76 -19.24
CA HIS A 390 16.92 -4.09 -19.31
C HIS A 390 17.26 -3.43 -17.98
N ARG A 391 18.55 -3.39 -17.65
CA ARG A 391 19.02 -2.79 -16.39
C ARG A 391 18.68 -1.30 -16.33
N ILE A 392 18.84 -0.59 -17.45
CA ILE A 392 18.54 0.85 -17.54
C ILE A 392 17.04 1.19 -17.35
N ALA A 393 16.15 0.21 -17.55
CA ALA A 393 14.72 0.36 -17.31
C ALA A 393 14.32 0.14 -15.84
N SER A 394 15.16 -0.52 -15.03
CA SER A 394 14.83 -0.92 -13.66
C SER A 394 15.68 -0.23 -12.59
N GLU A 395 16.90 0.18 -12.93
CA GLU A 395 17.85 0.85 -12.04
C GLU A 395 17.96 2.36 -12.29
N GLU A 396 18.28 3.11 -11.24
CA GLU A 396 18.46 4.55 -11.28
C GLU A 396 19.82 4.91 -11.92
N VAL A 397 19.76 5.68 -13.02
CA VAL A 397 20.96 6.18 -13.73
C VAL A 397 21.49 7.47 -13.08
N PHE A 398 20.56 8.33 -12.63
CA PHE A 398 20.82 9.62 -11.99
C PHE A 398 21.73 10.54 -12.85
N GLY A 399 21.27 10.81 -14.06
CA GLY A 399 21.95 11.59 -15.10
C GLY A 399 21.00 11.89 -16.26
N PRO A 400 21.46 12.60 -17.31
CA PRO A 400 20.59 13.18 -18.33
C PRO A 400 20.18 12.17 -19.41
N VAL A 401 19.69 11.01 -18.97
CA VAL A 401 19.39 9.83 -19.78
C VAL A 401 17.91 9.45 -19.62
N LEU A 402 17.17 9.53 -20.72
CA LEU A 402 15.78 9.11 -20.80
C LEU A 402 15.67 7.73 -21.47
N VAL A 403 14.88 6.85 -20.88
CA VAL A 403 14.50 5.56 -21.48
C VAL A 403 13.07 5.65 -22.00
N SER A 404 12.85 5.22 -23.25
CA SER A 404 11.52 5.15 -23.87
C SER A 404 11.07 3.70 -24.03
N MET A 405 9.80 3.46 -23.72
CA MET A 405 9.06 2.22 -23.96
C MET A 405 7.63 2.57 -24.41
N THR A 406 6.94 1.62 -25.02
CA THR A 406 5.56 1.79 -25.45
C THR A 406 4.55 0.99 -24.64
N PHE A 407 3.28 1.37 -24.76
CA PHE A 407 2.13 0.60 -24.31
C PHE A 407 0.95 0.76 -25.28
N ARG A 408 0.00 -0.17 -25.25
CA ARG A 408 -1.19 -0.18 -26.11
C ARG A 408 -2.45 0.25 -25.38
N THR A 409 -2.57 -0.18 -24.12
CA THR A 409 -3.78 0.00 -23.31
C THR A 409 -3.48 0.68 -21.98
N HIS A 410 -4.51 1.27 -21.34
CA HIS A 410 -4.36 1.89 -20.02
C HIS A 410 -3.85 0.88 -18.97
N ALA A 411 -4.34 -0.37 -19.04
CA ALA A 411 -3.95 -1.43 -18.11
C ALA A 411 -2.46 -1.80 -18.25
N GLU A 412 -1.98 -1.89 -19.49
CA GLU A 412 -0.57 -2.15 -19.79
C GLU A 412 0.33 -1.00 -19.34
N ALA A 413 -0.08 0.26 -19.53
CA ALA A 413 0.64 1.42 -19.02
C ALA A 413 0.84 1.35 -17.50
N ILE A 414 -0.22 1.00 -16.76
CA ILE A 414 -0.19 0.84 -15.29
C ILE A 414 0.72 -0.32 -14.90
N GLU A 415 0.65 -1.44 -15.61
CA GLU A 415 1.49 -2.62 -15.36
C GLU A 415 2.98 -2.28 -15.51
N ILE A 416 3.38 -1.67 -16.64
CA ILE A 416 4.76 -1.27 -16.91
C ILE A 416 5.24 -0.20 -15.92
N ALA A 417 4.40 0.80 -15.62
CA ALA A 417 4.71 1.85 -14.65
C ALA A 417 5.01 1.25 -13.26
N ASN A 418 4.20 0.28 -12.83
CA ASN A 418 4.30 -0.37 -11.52
C ASN A 418 5.34 -1.48 -11.45
N ASN A 419 5.86 -1.96 -12.60
CA ASN A 419 6.92 -2.96 -12.70
C ASN A 419 8.29 -2.34 -12.36
N THR A 420 8.44 -1.98 -11.09
CA THR A 420 9.67 -1.43 -10.52
C THR A 420 9.68 -1.67 -9.02
N ARG A 421 10.88 -1.79 -8.44
CA ARG A 421 11.06 -1.85 -6.98
C ARG A 421 10.78 -0.52 -6.28
N TYR A 422 10.78 0.58 -7.04
CA TYR A 422 10.57 1.94 -6.56
C TYR A 422 9.09 2.33 -6.50
N GLY A 423 8.81 3.48 -5.89
CA GLY A 423 7.48 4.06 -5.76
C GLY A 423 7.51 5.50 -5.28
N LEU A 424 8.31 6.36 -5.93
CA LEU A 424 8.52 7.75 -5.51
C LEU A 424 7.55 8.73 -6.16
N ALA A 425 7.67 8.96 -7.47
CA ALA A 425 6.81 9.87 -8.22
C ALA A 425 6.37 9.27 -9.57
N ALA A 426 5.39 9.91 -10.20
CA ALA A 426 4.96 9.61 -11.58
C ALA A 426 4.38 10.87 -12.24
N SER A 427 4.42 10.92 -13.57
CA SER A 427 3.75 11.94 -14.38
C SER A 427 2.83 11.28 -15.40
N ILE A 428 1.61 11.82 -15.56
CA ILE A 428 0.57 11.27 -16.43
C ILE A 428 0.06 12.39 -17.34
N TRP A 429 0.08 12.17 -18.65
CA TRP A 429 -0.31 13.13 -19.67
C TRP A 429 -1.49 12.62 -20.48
N SER A 430 -2.64 13.28 -20.34
CA SER A 430 -3.87 13.04 -21.09
C SER A 430 -4.81 14.24 -20.92
N GLU A 431 -5.47 14.68 -22.00
CA GLU A 431 -6.51 15.71 -21.92
C GLU A 431 -7.87 15.16 -21.44
N ASN A 432 -7.99 13.83 -21.30
CA ASN A 432 -9.18 13.18 -20.77
C ASN A 432 -9.09 13.01 -19.26
N ILE A 433 -9.92 13.78 -18.54
CA ILE A 433 -10.01 13.74 -17.08
C ILE A 433 -10.26 12.34 -16.51
N ASN A 434 -11.03 11.49 -17.19
CA ASN A 434 -11.31 10.14 -16.72
C ASN A 434 -10.06 9.26 -16.80
N VAL A 435 -9.29 9.37 -17.88
CA VAL A 435 -8.05 8.60 -18.07
C VAL A 435 -7.00 9.05 -17.07
N ALA A 436 -6.78 10.37 -16.98
CA ALA A 436 -5.79 10.94 -16.08
C ALA A 436 -6.03 10.53 -14.62
N LEU A 437 -7.26 10.68 -14.11
CA LEU A 437 -7.59 10.33 -12.73
C LEU A 437 -7.61 8.82 -12.47
N ASP A 438 -8.12 8.02 -13.42
CA ASP A 438 -8.16 6.56 -13.27
C ASP A 438 -6.74 5.97 -13.18
N VAL A 439 -5.85 6.40 -14.08
CA VAL A 439 -4.45 5.95 -14.10
C VAL A 439 -3.71 6.46 -12.87
N ALA A 440 -3.91 7.73 -12.47
CA ALA A 440 -3.28 8.30 -11.28
C ALA A 440 -3.59 7.50 -10.00
N SER A 441 -4.82 7.02 -9.86
CA SER A 441 -5.24 6.22 -8.69
C SER A 441 -4.64 4.80 -8.66
N LYS A 442 -4.06 4.32 -9.76
CA LYS A 442 -3.57 2.93 -9.92
C LYS A 442 -2.05 2.85 -10.03
N VAL A 443 -1.39 3.91 -10.50
CA VAL A 443 0.07 3.99 -10.52
C VAL A 443 0.61 4.09 -9.11
N LYS A 444 1.60 3.25 -8.80
CA LYS A 444 2.13 3.08 -7.47
C LYS A 444 3.30 4.01 -7.21
N ALA A 445 2.99 5.27 -6.91
CA ALA A 445 3.92 6.33 -6.57
C ALA A 445 3.41 7.17 -5.39
N GLY A 446 4.32 7.75 -4.61
CA GLY A 446 3.96 8.63 -3.50
C GLY A 446 3.46 10.00 -3.93
N VAL A 447 3.84 10.45 -5.14
CA VAL A 447 3.34 11.66 -5.79
C VAL A 447 3.01 11.37 -7.26
N VAL A 448 1.86 11.85 -7.73
CA VAL A 448 1.47 11.75 -9.14
C VAL A 448 1.10 13.14 -9.65
N TRP A 449 1.77 13.58 -10.72
CA TRP A 449 1.46 14.82 -11.42
C TRP A 449 0.64 14.52 -12.68
N ILE A 450 -0.42 15.30 -12.91
CA ILE A 450 -1.26 15.22 -14.11
C ILE A 450 -0.96 16.43 -14.98
N ASN A 451 -0.58 16.20 -16.24
CA ASN A 451 -0.20 17.21 -17.24
C ASN A 451 0.87 18.19 -16.73
N SER A 452 1.74 17.72 -15.84
CA SER A 452 2.92 18.42 -15.32
C SER A 452 3.91 17.43 -14.71
N THR A 453 5.09 17.90 -14.28
CA THR A 453 6.08 17.10 -13.53
C THR A 453 6.91 18.01 -12.63
N ASN A 454 7.54 17.45 -11.59
CA ASN A 454 8.50 18.17 -10.72
C ASN A 454 7.93 19.46 -10.09
N GLU A 455 6.62 19.51 -9.84
CA GLU A 455 5.96 20.62 -9.16
C GLU A 455 6.04 20.42 -7.66
N PHE A 456 6.77 21.30 -6.96
CA PHE A 456 6.99 21.24 -5.51
C PHE A 456 6.47 22.49 -4.81
N ASP A 457 5.86 22.32 -3.64
CA ASP A 457 5.57 23.41 -2.71
C ASP A 457 5.72 22.93 -1.27
N ALA A 458 6.13 23.84 -0.40
CA ALA A 458 6.31 23.55 1.02
C ALA A 458 5.03 23.07 1.73
N ALA A 459 3.84 23.33 1.17
CA ALA A 459 2.56 22.88 1.71
C ALA A 459 2.15 21.46 1.28
N SER A 460 2.87 20.84 0.34
CA SER A 460 2.51 19.52 -0.21
C SER A 460 3.47 18.45 0.31
N GLY A 461 2.93 17.38 0.90
CA GLY A 461 3.72 16.24 1.31
C GLY A 461 4.29 15.46 0.12
N PHE A 462 5.59 15.21 0.14
CA PHE A 462 6.35 14.42 -0.83
C PHE A 462 6.99 13.23 -0.13
N GLY A 463 7.02 12.06 -0.76
CA GLY A 463 7.88 10.96 -0.32
C GLY A 463 7.43 9.60 -0.82
N GLY A 464 8.34 8.63 -0.78
CA GLY A 464 8.16 7.34 -1.45
C GLY A 464 7.42 6.27 -0.65
N TYR A 465 7.20 5.13 -1.30
CA TYR A 465 7.00 3.82 -0.68
C TYR A 465 7.70 2.72 -1.51
N ARG A 466 7.59 1.44 -1.10
CA ARG A 466 8.44 0.34 -1.56
C ARG A 466 9.92 0.63 -1.24
N GLU A 467 10.83 0.46 -2.20
CA GLU A 467 12.25 0.74 -2.01
C GLU A 467 12.64 2.21 -2.19
N SER A 468 11.67 3.09 -2.45
CA SER A 468 11.85 4.55 -2.42
C SER A 468 11.78 5.13 -1.01
N GLY A 469 11.62 4.30 0.02
CA GLY A 469 11.69 4.70 1.42
C GLY A 469 10.32 4.88 2.09
N PHE A 470 10.28 5.65 3.17
CA PHE A 470 9.08 5.90 3.98
C PHE A 470 9.19 7.18 4.82
N GLY A 471 8.03 7.74 5.13
CA GLY A 471 7.88 9.10 5.67
C GLY A 471 7.46 10.07 4.57
N ARG A 472 7.25 11.33 4.95
CA ARG A 472 6.95 12.41 4.02
C ARG A 472 7.76 13.64 4.42
N GLU A 473 8.05 14.50 3.46
CA GLU A 473 8.68 15.81 3.62
C GLU A 473 7.76 16.89 3.00
N GLY A 474 7.67 18.06 3.63
CA GLY A 474 6.72 19.10 3.21
C GLY A 474 5.28 18.88 3.70
N GLY A 475 4.49 19.94 3.72
CA GLY A 475 3.11 19.95 4.16
C GLY A 475 2.91 19.62 5.64
N ARG A 476 1.64 19.34 5.97
CA ARG A 476 1.23 18.87 7.29
C ARG A 476 1.82 17.48 7.56
N GLU A 477 1.90 16.67 6.52
CA GLU A 477 2.38 15.28 6.52
C GLU A 477 3.86 15.22 6.92
N GLY A 478 4.69 16.08 6.34
CA GLY A 478 6.12 16.13 6.67
C GLY A 478 6.40 16.73 8.05
N LEU A 479 5.58 17.67 8.53
CA LEU A 479 5.70 18.15 9.90
C LEU A 479 5.38 17.05 10.93
N ALA A 480 4.39 16.20 10.65
CA ALA A 480 4.02 15.07 11.50
C ALA A 480 5.21 14.12 11.73
N ALA A 481 6.07 13.93 10.72
CA ALA A 481 7.25 13.08 10.81
C ALA A 481 8.30 13.54 11.85
N TYR A 482 8.23 14.80 12.31
CA TYR A 482 9.10 15.39 13.33
C TYR A 482 8.48 15.44 14.73
N ARG A 483 7.30 14.85 14.89
CA ARG A 483 6.58 14.71 16.15
C ARG A 483 6.39 13.22 16.46
N LYS A 484 6.39 12.87 17.73
CA LYS A 484 6.04 11.53 18.24
C LYS A 484 4.82 11.62 19.14
N HIS A 485 3.96 10.62 19.11
CA HIS A 485 2.80 10.58 19.99
C HIS A 485 3.26 10.40 21.45
N ARG A 486 2.64 11.13 22.38
CA ARG A 486 2.94 11.00 23.83
C ARG A 486 2.55 9.64 24.38
N VAL A 487 1.62 8.96 23.70
CA VAL A 487 1.07 7.65 24.05
C VAL A 487 1.83 6.51 23.35
N ASP A 488 3.09 6.70 22.96
CA ASP A 488 3.98 5.57 22.73
C ASP A 488 4.06 4.78 24.06
N ILE A 489 3.16 3.81 24.22
CA ILE A 489 3.08 2.95 25.40
C ILE A 489 4.48 2.41 25.58
N ALA A 490 5.07 2.59 26.77
CA ALA A 490 6.38 2.02 27.06
C ALA A 490 6.35 0.55 26.63
N PRO A 491 7.41 0.02 25.99
CA PRO A 491 7.48 -1.39 25.68
C PRO A 491 7.11 -2.17 26.94
N ASP A 492 6.27 -3.20 26.81
CA ASP A 492 5.78 -3.97 27.95
C ASP A 492 6.97 -4.32 28.85
N ALA A 493 7.08 -3.65 30.00
CA ALA A 493 8.24 -3.77 30.89
C ALA A 493 8.22 -5.11 31.64
N ALA A 494 7.11 -5.85 31.53
CA ALA A 494 6.98 -7.19 32.03
C ALA A 494 7.66 -8.17 31.07
N ALA A 495 8.44 -9.09 31.64
CA ALA A 495 8.95 -10.23 30.88
C ALA A 495 7.78 -10.93 30.16
N PRO A 496 8.00 -11.46 28.94
CA PRO A 496 7.01 -12.31 28.28
C PRO A 496 6.56 -13.38 29.28
N VAL A 497 5.27 -13.44 29.57
CA VAL A 497 4.72 -14.54 30.37
C VAL A 497 4.84 -15.77 29.48
N MET A 498 5.72 -16.69 29.87
CA MET A 498 5.90 -17.94 29.15
C MET A 498 4.60 -18.76 29.23
N PRO A 499 4.25 -19.52 28.18
CA PRO A 499 3.13 -20.45 28.24
C PRO A 499 3.29 -21.37 29.46
N GLY A 500 2.21 -21.60 30.21
CA GLY A 500 2.22 -22.55 31.31
C GLY A 500 2.55 -23.96 30.81
N GLU A 501 3.36 -24.71 31.57
CA GLU A 501 3.58 -26.13 31.30
C GLU A 501 2.36 -26.94 31.72
N VAL A 502 1.95 -27.88 30.87
CA VAL A 502 0.86 -28.80 31.20
C VAL A 502 1.35 -29.81 32.23
N ASN A 503 0.78 -29.74 33.43
CA ASN A 503 1.19 -30.56 34.58
C ASN A 503 0.30 -31.80 34.79
N ALA A 504 -0.73 -31.98 33.97
CA ALA A 504 -1.67 -33.10 34.04
C ALA A 504 -1.68 -33.92 32.73
N ALA A 505 -1.78 -35.24 32.85
CA ALA A 505 -1.94 -36.12 31.69
C ALA A 505 -3.31 -35.87 31.03
N ARG A 506 -3.38 -35.90 29.70
CA ARG A 506 -4.64 -35.74 28.94
C ARG A 506 -5.66 -36.81 29.39
N PRO A 507 -6.82 -36.42 29.94
CA PRO A 507 -7.91 -37.35 30.21
C PRO A 507 -8.28 -38.18 28.97
N SER A 508 -8.46 -39.50 29.13
CA SER A 508 -8.70 -40.44 28.02
C SER A 508 -10.07 -40.28 27.33
N ASP A 509 -10.96 -39.51 27.94
CA ASP A 509 -12.33 -39.20 27.53
C ASP A 509 -12.45 -37.87 26.78
N LEU A 510 -11.35 -37.10 26.63
CA LEU A 510 -11.37 -35.83 25.89
C LEU A 510 -11.33 -36.01 24.37
N LEU A 511 -12.25 -35.32 23.70
CA LEU A 511 -12.35 -35.18 22.24
C LEU A 511 -11.13 -34.44 21.63
N ASP A 512 -11.07 -34.39 20.30
CA ASP A 512 -10.08 -33.59 19.56
C ASP A 512 -10.25 -32.09 19.89
N GLN A 513 -9.19 -31.48 20.44
CA GLN A 513 -9.11 -30.08 20.82
C GLN A 513 -7.87 -29.41 20.20
N THR A 514 -7.40 -29.92 19.06
CA THR A 514 -6.24 -29.39 18.34
C THR A 514 -6.69 -28.34 17.33
N ALA A 515 -6.51 -27.07 17.70
CA ALA A 515 -6.77 -25.91 16.87
C ALA A 515 -5.78 -25.82 15.69
N LYS A 516 -6.27 -25.26 14.58
CA LYS A 516 -5.56 -25.14 13.29
C LYS A 516 -5.19 -23.69 13.02
N LEU A 517 -4.39 -23.47 11.97
CA LEU A 517 -4.15 -22.12 11.43
C LEU A 517 -5.35 -21.68 10.60
N TYR A 518 -5.50 -20.37 10.35
CA TYR A 518 -6.51 -19.84 9.44
C TYR A 518 -5.84 -19.06 8.30
N VAL A 519 -5.85 -19.64 7.11
CA VAL A 519 -5.12 -19.10 5.95
C VAL A 519 -6.01 -19.20 4.71
N GLY A 520 -6.18 -18.08 4.00
CA GLY A 520 -6.96 -18.03 2.76
C GLY A 520 -8.43 -18.41 2.95
N GLY A 521 -9.05 -17.97 4.05
CA GLY A 521 -10.48 -18.20 4.31
C GLY A 521 -10.84 -19.60 4.79
N LYS A 522 -9.86 -20.42 5.19
CA LYS A 522 -10.09 -21.78 5.68
C LYS A 522 -9.12 -22.16 6.81
N GLN A 523 -9.54 -23.13 7.62
CA GLN A 523 -8.63 -23.76 8.57
C GLN A 523 -7.64 -24.68 7.86
N THR A 524 -6.36 -24.56 8.16
CA THR A 524 -5.29 -25.38 7.58
C THR A 524 -4.42 -26.00 8.68
N ARG A 525 -3.98 -27.24 8.45
CA ARG A 525 -2.97 -27.86 9.34
C ARG A 525 -1.67 -27.06 9.24
N PRO A 526 -0.89 -26.96 10.33
CA PRO A 526 0.47 -26.45 10.23
C PRO A 526 1.28 -27.35 9.29
N ASP A 527 2.07 -26.74 8.41
CA ASP A 527 2.89 -27.47 7.44
C ASP A 527 3.85 -28.46 8.11
N GLY A 528 4.42 -28.09 9.27
CA GLY A 528 5.29 -28.97 10.06
C GLY A 528 4.58 -30.15 10.74
N GLY A 529 3.24 -30.14 10.80
CA GLY A 529 2.43 -31.20 11.43
C GLY A 529 2.46 -31.25 12.96
N TYR A 530 3.22 -30.36 13.62
CA TYR A 530 3.32 -30.31 15.08
C TYR A 530 2.22 -29.44 15.70
N SER A 531 1.81 -29.78 16.91
CA SER A 531 0.99 -28.96 17.78
C SER A 531 1.67 -28.78 19.14
N ARG A 532 1.47 -27.62 19.75
CA ARG A 532 1.84 -27.37 21.15
C ARG A 532 0.63 -27.43 22.04
N ARG A 533 0.83 -27.88 23.28
CA ARG A 533 -0.20 -27.88 24.31
C ARG A 533 -0.34 -26.49 24.92
N VAL A 534 -1.57 -26.13 25.26
CA VAL A 534 -1.91 -24.87 25.91
C VAL A 534 -2.48 -25.19 27.29
N ALA A 535 -1.84 -24.65 28.33
CA ALA A 535 -2.27 -24.80 29.71
C ALA A 535 -3.10 -23.61 30.18
N SER A 536 -4.03 -23.84 31.11
CA SER A 536 -4.64 -22.82 31.95
C SER A 536 -3.67 -22.39 33.06
N LEU A 537 -4.04 -21.36 33.82
CA LEU A 537 -3.21 -20.85 34.93
C LEU A 537 -2.89 -21.89 36.02
N ASP A 538 -3.79 -22.84 36.26
CA ASP A 538 -3.62 -23.92 37.23
C ASP A 538 -2.87 -25.14 36.64
N GLY A 539 -2.40 -25.04 35.39
CA GLY A 539 -1.61 -26.08 34.71
C GLY A 539 -2.44 -27.19 34.05
N ALA A 540 -3.77 -27.05 33.99
CA ALA A 540 -4.64 -27.99 33.29
C ALA A 540 -4.54 -27.83 31.77
N LEU A 541 -4.71 -28.92 31.01
CA LEU A 541 -4.71 -28.89 29.55
C LEU A 541 -6.02 -28.27 29.04
N VAL A 542 -5.93 -27.14 28.35
CA VAL A 542 -7.09 -26.46 27.73
C VAL A 542 -7.29 -26.89 26.28
N GLY A 543 -6.20 -27.21 25.58
CA GLY A 543 -6.24 -27.66 24.20
C GLY A 543 -4.83 -27.72 23.59
N GLU A 544 -4.79 -27.91 22.27
CA GLU A 544 -3.55 -27.85 21.49
C GLU A 544 -3.70 -26.85 20.36
N ILE A 545 -2.59 -26.27 19.89
CA ILE A 545 -2.57 -25.40 18.72
C ILE A 545 -1.46 -25.79 17.77
N GLY A 546 -1.74 -25.78 16.47
CA GLY A 546 -0.74 -26.02 15.44
C GLY A 546 0.42 -25.02 15.49
N GLU A 547 1.65 -25.52 15.39
CA GLU A 547 2.85 -24.69 15.33
C GLU A 547 3.15 -24.27 13.89
N GLY A 548 2.87 -23.00 13.59
CA GLY A 548 3.15 -22.43 12.26
C GLY A 548 4.64 -22.27 11.99
N ASN A 549 5.06 -22.55 10.76
CA ASN A 549 6.44 -22.40 10.30
C ASN A 549 6.56 -21.38 9.16
N ARG A 550 7.76 -21.26 8.55
CA ARG A 550 8.00 -20.36 7.43
C ARG A 550 7.14 -20.65 6.19
N LYS A 551 6.78 -21.92 5.93
CA LYS A 551 5.89 -22.30 4.81
C LYS A 551 4.46 -21.84 5.09
N ASP A 552 3.99 -21.90 6.34
CA ASP A 552 2.67 -21.38 6.71
C ASP A 552 2.60 -19.85 6.51
N ILE A 553 3.65 -19.12 6.91
CA ILE A 553 3.76 -17.67 6.64
C ILE A 553 3.77 -17.40 5.12
N ARG A 554 4.52 -18.19 4.34
CA ARG A 554 4.50 -18.06 2.87
C ARG A 554 3.10 -18.25 2.31
N ASN A 555 2.38 -19.29 2.74
CA ASN A 555 1.00 -19.54 2.29
C ASN A 555 0.07 -18.38 2.68
N ALA A 556 0.27 -17.78 3.86
CA ALA A 556 -0.48 -16.59 4.28
C ALA A 556 -0.16 -15.35 3.43
N VAL A 557 1.10 -15.15 3.04
CA VAL A 557 1.52 -14.07 2.12
C VAL A 557 0.91 -14.28 0.73
N GLU A 558 0.97 -15.50 0.19
CA GLU A 558 0.34 -15.86 -1.09
C GLU A 558 -1.18 -15.58 -1.05
N ALA A 559 -1.85 -15.99 0.03
CA ALA A 559 -3.28 -15.73 0.23
C ALA A 559 -3.59 -14.22 0.36
N ALA A 560 -2.77 -13.47 1.09
CA ALA A 560 -2.95 -12.03 1.27
C ALA A 560 -2.79 -11.27 -0.05
N HIS A 561 -1.81 -11.62 -0.88
CA HIS A 561 -1.68 -11.06 -2.23
C HIS A 561 -2.83 -11.48 -3.16
N GLY A 562 -3.33 -12.71 -3.03
CA GLY A 562 -4.52 -13.19 -3.74
C GLY A 562 -5.80 -12.44 -3.36
N ALA A 563 -5.89 -11.92 -2.14
CA ALA A 563 -7.04 -11.19 -1.60
C ALA A 563 -7.18 -9.74 -2.11
N SER A 564 -6.77 -9.46 -3.35
CA SER A 564 -6.79 -8.11 -3.95
C SER A 564 -8.18 -7.45 -4.00
N GLY A 565 -9.25 -8.24 -3.90
CA GLY A 565 -10.62 -7.73 -3.80
C GLY A 565 -10.89 -6.89 -2.55
N TRP A 566 -10.19 -7.15 -1.43
CA TRP A 566 -10.38 -6.40 -0.18
C TRP A 566 -9.96 -4.93 -0.30
N ALA A 567 -8.79 -4.69 -0.89
CA ALA A 567 -8.29 -3.33 -1.14
C ALA A 567 -9.18 -2.54 -2.11
N LYS A 568 -9.86 -3.24 -3.03
CA LYS A 568 -10.80 -2.66 -4.01
C LYS A 568 -12.21 -2.48 -3.45
N LEU A 569 -12.55 -3.13 -2.33
CA LEU A 569 -13.86 -2.98 -1.71
C LEU A 569 -14.05 -1.54 -1.27
N SER A 570 -15.26 -1.00 -1.42
CA SER A 570 -15.55 0.35 -0.95
C SER A 570 -15.31 0.45 0.56
N ALA A 571 -14.96 1.65 1.03
CA ALA A 571 -14.80 1.94 2.45
C ALA A 571 -16.06 1.53 3.26
N HIS A 572 -17.25 1.82 2.72
CA HIS A 572 -18.52 1.37 3.29
C HIS A 572 -18.63 -0.17 3.35
N GLY A 573 -18.25 -0.88 2.29
CA GLY A 573 -18.25 -2.34 2.27
C GLY A 573 -17.34 -2.94 3.34
N ARG A 574 -16.15 -2.35 3.55
CA ARG A 574 -15.26 -2.75 4.65
C ARG A 574 -15.87 -2.46 6.01
N ALA A 575 -16.51 -1.29 6.18
CA ALA A 575 -17.22 -0.94 7.42
C ALA A 575 -18.28 -1.98 7.79
N GLN A 576 -19.12 -2.41 6.83
CA GLN A 576 -20.15 -3.43 7.06
C GLN A 576 -19.55 -4.76 7.55
N VAL A 577 -18.45 -5.21 6.92
CA VAL A 577 -17.75 -6.43 7.36
C VAL A 577 -17.24 -6.31 8.80
N LEU A 578 -16.71 -5.15 9.19
CA LEU A 578 -16.25 -4.93 10.57
C LEU A 578 -17.39 -4.78 11.57
N PHE A 579 -18.53 -4.19 11.19
CA PHE A 579 -19.72 -4.18 12.04
C PHE A 579 -20.23 -5.60 12.30
N PHE A 580 -20.30 -6.46 11.27
CA PHE A 580 -20.67 -7.86 11.47
C PHE A 580 -19.68 -8.62 12.35
N LEU A 581 -18.38 -8.35 12.21
CA LEU A 581 -17.37 -8.92 13.11
C LEU A 581 -17.63 -8.54 14.58
N ALA A 582 -17.99 -7.28 14.85
CA ALA A 582 -18.31 -6.82 16.19
C ALA A 582 -19.61 -7.44 16.74
N GLU A 583 -20.65 -7.54 15.92
CA GLU A 583 -21.94 -8.17 16.28
C GLU A 583 -21.77 -9.66 16.59
N ASN A 584 -21.01 -10.39 15.75
CA ASN A 584 -20.70 -11.79 15.98
C ASN A 584 -19.89 -12.00 17.25
N LEU A 585 -18.88 -11.16 17.50
CA LEU A 585 -18.10 -11.21 18.74
C LEU A 585 -18.96 -10.92 19.97
N GLN A 586 -19.89 -9.96 19.88
CA GLN A 586 -20.84 -9.64 20.95
C GLN A 586 -21.77 -10.81 21.28
N SER A 587 -22.22 -11.57 20.27
CA SER A 587 -23.08 -12.74 20.49
C SER A 587 -22.41 -13.87 21.27
N ARG A 588 -21.06 -13.91 21.25
CA ARG A 588 -20.22 -14.91 21.91
C ARG A 588 -19.39 -14.31 23.05
N ALA A 589 -19.76 -13.14 23.54
CA ALA A 589 -18.93 -12.39 24.48
C ALA A 589 -18.56 -13.21 25.72
N ASP A 590 -19.53 -13.92 26.30
CA ASP A 590 -19.31 -14.77 27.49
C ASP A 590 -18.37 -15.94 27.22
N GLU A 591 -18.38 -16.51 26.02
CA GLU A 591 -17.49 -17.60 25.62
C GLU A 591 -16.04 -17.12 25.57
N PHE A 592 -15.80 -16.01 24.87
CA PHE A 592 -14.47 -15.39 24.80
C PHE A 592 -14.00 -14.92 26.18
N ALA A 593 -14.88 -14.33 26.98
CA ALA A 593 -14.55 -13.86 28.32
C ALA A 593 -14.13 -15.02 29.23
N TYR A 594 -14.87 -16.13 29.20
CA TYR A 594 -14.49 -17.35 29.90
C TYR A 594 -13.13 -17.86 29.43
N ARG A 595 -12.90 -17.96 28.13
CA ARG A 595 -11.62 -18.44 27.56
C ARG A 595 -10.45 -17.59 28.05
N ILE A 596 -10.58 -16.27 27.99
CA ILE A 596 -9.54 -15.33 28.42
C ILE A 596 -9.26 -15.50 29.92
N SER A 597 -10.29 -15.40 30.75
CA SER A 597 -10.12 -15.54 32.20
C SER A 597 -9.56 -16.91 32.60
N HIS A 598 -9.90 -17.97 31.87
CA HIS A 598 -9.38 -19.31 32.14
C HIS A 598 -7.90 -19.47 31.76
N LEU A 599 -7.46 -18.83 30.67
CA LEU A 599 -6.07 -18.91 30.19
C LEU A 599 -5.13 -17.92 30.88
N THR A 600 -5.61 -16.72 31.20
CA THR A 600 -4.74 -15.62 31.68
C THR A 600 -5.03 -15.19 33.11
N GLY A 601 -6.22 -15.49 33.63
CA GLY A 601 -6.71 -14.99 34.93
C GLY A 601 -7.13 -13.52 34.93
N ASP A 602 -7.06 -12.86 33.77
CA ASP A 602 -7.48 -11.48 33.62
C ASP A 602 -9.02 -11.38 33.59
N ASP A 603 -9.51 -10.15 33.69
CA ASP A 603 -10.93 -9.82 33.51
C ASP A 603 -11.32 -9.94 32.03
N GLY A 604 -11.72 -11.14 31.62
CA GLY A 604 -12.10 -11.45 30.25
C GLY A 604 -13.35 -10.70 29.80
N GLN A 605 -14.27 -10.39 30.71
CA GLN A 605 -15.49 -9.62 30.38
C GLN A 605 -15.12 -8.20 29.96
N ARG A 606 -14.25 -7.55 30.73
CA ARG A 606 -13.73 -6.23 30.38
C ARG A 606 -12.95 -6.27 29.07
N GLU A 607 -12.07 -7.24 28.88
CA GLU A 607 -11.27 -7.32 27.65
C GLU A 607 -12.14 -7.49 26.39
N VAL A 608 -13.14 -8.38 26.44
CA VAL A 608 -14.08 -8.60 25.33
C VAL A 608 -14.87 -7.35 25.02
N ALA A 609 -15.40 -6.67 26.05
CA ALA A 609 -16.15 -5.43 25.87
C ALA A 609 -15.31 -4.33 25.17
N GLU A 610 -14.06 -4.16 25.59
CA GLU A 610 -13.12 -3.23 24.97
C GLU A 610 -12.74 -3.65 23.54
N ALA A 611 -12.59 -4.95 23.29
CA ALA A 611 -12.28 -5.49 21.97
C ALA A 611 -13.43 -5.22 20.99
N ILE A 612 -14.68 -5.48 21.39
CA ILE A 612 -15.89 -5.17 20.61
C ILE A 612 -15.97 -3.67 20.34
N ALA A 613 -15.80 -2.83 21.36
CA ALA A 613 -15.80 -1.38 21.21
C ALA A 613 -14.72 -0.90 20.22
N ARG A 614 -13.54 -1.52 20.24
CA ARG A 614 -12.45 -1.24 19.31
C ARG A 614 -12.81 -1.59 17.87
N VAL A 615 -13.48 -2.73 17.65
CA VAL A 615 -13.94 -3.12 16.31
C VAL A 615 -14.98 -2.14 15.79
N PHE A 616 -15.99 -1.79 16.61
CA PHE A 616 -16.98 -0.76 16.25
C PHE A 616 -16.34 0.58 15.91
N PHE A 617 -15.36 1.01 16.71
CA PHE A 617 -14.63 2.26 16.48
C PHE A 617 -13.97 2.27 15.10
N TYR A 618 -13.20 1.24 14.76
CA TYR A 618 -12.51 1.18 13.46
C TYR A 618 -13.42 0.86 12.28
N ALA A 619 -14.52 0.14 12.49
CA ALA A 619 -15.60 0.02 11.50
C ALA A 619 -16.12 1.41 11.10
N GLY A 620 -16.29 2.30 12.09
CA GLY A 620 -16.66 3.69 11.86
C GLY A 620 -15.60 4.51 11.11
N TRP A 621 -14.31 4.19 11.26
CA TRP A 621 -13.21 4.89 10.60
C TRP A 621 -12.98 4.51 9.13
N CYS A 622 -13.46 3.34 8.69
CA CYS A 622 -13.27 2.83 7.33
C CYS A 622 -13.53 3.88 6.24
N ASP A 623 -14.58 4.68 6.40
CA ASP A 623 -15.06 5.69 5.45
C ASP A 623 -14.98 7.13 5.99
N LYS A 624 -14.21 7.36 7.07
CA LYS A 624 -14.04 8.68 7.71
C LYS A 624 -12.58 9.12 7.85
N TYR A 625 -11.64 8.30 7.39
CA TYR A 625 -10.24 8.70 7.28
C TYR A 625 -9.99 9.36 5.92
N GLU A 626 -10.45 10.60 5.79
CA GLU A 626 -10.39 11.37 4.55
C GLU A 626 -9.01 11.99 4.31
N GLY A 627 -8.67 12.18 3.04
CA GLY A 627 -7.49 12.92 2.61
C GLY A 627 -7.63 14.43 2.77
N ALA A 628 -6.53 15.15 2.57
CA ALA A 628 -6.52 16.61 2.58
C ALA A 628 -6.42 17.17 1.15
N VAL A 629 -7.00 18.35 0.95
CA VAL A 629 -6.80 19.14 -0.28
C VAL A 629 -5.90 20.33 0.05
N HIS A 630 -4.69 20.31 -0.48
CA HIS A 630 -3.73 21.41 -0.34
C HIS A 630 -3.87 22.39 -1.49
N GLN A 631 -3.70 23.68 -1.19
CA GLN A 631 -3.73 24.77 -2.15
C GLN A 631 -2.36 25.46 -2.19
N PRO A 632 -1.37 24.90 -2.92
CA PRO A 632 -0.12 25.58 -3.20
C PRO A 632 -0.35 26.89 -4.01
N PRO A 633 0.69 27.70 -4.29
CA PRO A 633 0.54 28.98 -5.00
C PRO A 633 -0.32 28.91 -6.27
N ALA A 634 -0.91 30.07 -6.62
CA ALA A 634 -2.16 30.19 -7.37
C ALA A 634 -2.33 29.24 -8.59
N GLY A 635 -3.48 28.56 -8.63
CA GLY A 635 -3.97 27.81 -9.79
C GLY A 635 -3.78 26.29 -9.72
N LYS A 636 -3.17 25.75 -8.66
CA LYS A 636 -2.89 24.32 -8.49
C LYS A 636 -3.66 23.74 -7.30
N ILE A 637 -3.98 22.45 -7.37
CA ILE A 637 -4.65 21.68 -6.31
C ILE A 637 -3.84 20.40 -6.10
N VAL A 638 -3.56 20.06 -4.85
CA VAL A 638 -2.88 18.81 -4.48
C VAL A 638 -3.81 17.98 -3.59
N LEU A 639 -4.10 16.76 -4.02
CA LEU A 639 -4.94 15.81 -3.29
C LEU A 639 -4.03 14.86 -2.49
N ALA A 640 -3.92 15.07 -1.19
CA ALA A 640 -3.18 14.19 -0.28
C ALA A 640 -4.09 13.04 0.16
N MET A 641 -4.03 11.93 -0.58
CA MET A 641 -4.93 10.78 -0.40
C MET A 641 -4.30 9.71 0.51
N PRO A 642 -5.02 9.20 1.53
CA PRO A 642 -4.58 8.02 2.26
C PRO A 642 -4.77 6.77 1.40
N GLU A 643 -3.73 5.95 1.32
CA GLU A 643 -3.76 4.65 0.63
C GLU A 643 -3.43 3.51 1.60
N ALA A 644 -3.92 2.31 1.27
CA ALA A 644 -3.52 1.10 1.95
C ALA A 644 -2.03 0.82 1.73
N LEU A 645 -1.34 0.36 2.77
CA LEU A 645 0.04 -0.15 2.68
C LEU A 645 0.12 -1.43 1.83
N GLY A 646 -0.96 -2.21 1.79
CA GLY A 646 -1.06 -3.49 1.06
C GLY A 646 -1.15 -4.67 2.02
N VAL A 647 -0.07 -5.46 2.11
CA VAL A 647 0.00 -6.62 3.01
C VAL A 647 0.77 -6.24 4.27
N VAL A 648 0.18 -6.46 5.44
CA VAL A 648 0.76 -6.09 6.75
C VAL A 648 0.92 -7.35 7.60
N GLY A 649 2.14 -7.63 8.04
CA GLY A 649 2.41 -8.64 9.07
C GLY A 649 2.35 -8.01 10.47
N VAL A 650 1.61 -8.62 11.40
CA VAL A 650 1.53 -8.15 12.79
C VAL A 650 1.87 -9.28 13.76
N VAL A 651 2.67 -8.96 14.77
CA VAL A 651 2.95 -9.85 15.91
C VAL A 651 2.24 -9.26 17.12
N CYS A 652 1.26 -9.99 17.64
CA CYS A 652 0.42 -9.51 18.73
C CYS A 652 1.12 -9.67 20.08
N PRO A 653 0.86 -8.77 21.05
CA PRO A 653 1.37 -8.94 22.40
C PRO A 653 0.79 -10.19 23.07
N ASN A 654 1.50 -10.71 24.08
CA ASN A 654 1.01 -11.84 24.86
C ASN A 654 -0.16 -11.44 25.77
N ARG A 655 -0.13 -10.21 26.30
CA ARG A 655 -1.19 -9.63 27.12
C ARG A 655 -2.38 -9.20 26.27
N TYR A 656 -3.56 -9.25 26.87
CA TYR A 656 -4.81 -8.92 26.21
C TYR A 656 -4.96 -9.68 24.88
N PRO A 657 -5.00 -11.02 24.91
CA PRO A 657 -4.91 -11.86 23.71
C PRO A 657 -5.98 -11.57 22.66
N LEU A 658 -7.16 -11.10 23.05
CA LEU A 658 -8.23 -10.68 22.15
C LEU A 658 -8.11 -9.20 21.77
N LEU A 659 -8.03 -8.31 22.77
CA LEU A 659 -8.03 -6.87 22.53
C LEU A 659 -6.76 -6.43 21.79
N GLY A 660 -5.59 -7.00 22.11
CA GLY A 660 -4.33 -6.75 21.43
C GLY A 660 -4.37 -7.18 19.96
N LEU A 661 -4.93 -8.36 19.67
CA LEU A 661 -5.14 -8.84 18.30
C LEU A 661 -6.02 -7.87 17.51
N LEU A 662 -7.23 -7.57 18.01
CA LEU A 662 -8.18 -6.72 17.29
C LEU A 662 -7.74 -5.26 17.21
N SER A 663 -6.99 -4.75 18.18
CA SER A 663 -6.45 -3.39 18.15
C SER A 663 -5.36 -3.20 17.08
N LEU A 664 -4.66 -4.26 16.70
CA LEU A 664 -3.64 -4.22 15.64
C LEU A 664 -4.22 -4.58 14.27
N VAL A 665 -5.08 -5.59 14.20
CA VAL A 665 -5.65 -6.09 12.93
C VAL A 665 -6.71 -5.15 12.37
N THR A 666 -7.68 -4.73 13.20
CA THR A 666 -8.85 -3.97 12.74
C THR A 666 -8.51 -2.63 12.07
N PRO A 667 -7.62 -1.76 12.60
CA PRO A 667 -7.28 -0.52 11.90
C PRO A 667 -6.64 -0.78 10.54
N ALA A 668 -5.79 -1.81 10.43
CA ALA A 668 -5.16 -2.14 9.16
C ALA A 668 -6.19 -2.61 8.12
N ILE A 669 -7.09 -3.53 8.47
CA ILE A 669 -8.13 -3.99 7.52
C ILE A 669 -9.16 -2.91 7.22
N ALA A 670 -9.49 -2.01 8.17
CA ALA A 670 -10.37 -0.87 7.95
C ALA A 670 -9.85 0.05 6.82
N MET A 671 -8.53 0.25 6.78
CA MET A 671 -7.84 1.02 5.73
C MET A 671 -7.63 0.24 4.42
N GLY A 672 -8.16 -0.99 4.30
CA GLY A 672 -8.08 -1.79 3.07
C GLY A 672 -6.83 -2.66 2.95
N ASN A 673 -6.05 -2.83 4.03
CA ASN A 673 -4.91 -3.75 4.04
C ASN A 673 -5.34 -5.20 4.22
N SER A 674 -4.56 -6.14 3.69
CA SER A 674 -4.63 -7.55 4.07
C SER A 674 -3.65 -7.79 5.23
N VAL A 675 -4.06 -8.53 6.25
CA VAL A 675 -3.28 -8.70 7.48
C VAL A 675 -2.93 -10.17 7.72
N ILE A 676 -1.67 -10.42 8.07
CA ILE A 676 -1.19 -11.71 8.56
C ILE A 676 -0.85 -11.51 10.04
N ALA A 677 -1.62 -12.12 10.92
CA ALA A 677 -1.45 -11.96 12.36
C ALA A 677 -0.84 -13.20 13.00
N ILE A 678 0.21 -13.00 13.80
CA ILE A 678 0.68 -13.97 14.78
C ILE A 678 0.01 -13.59 16.11
N PRO A 679 -0.92 -14.42 16.63
CA PRO A 679 -1.64 -14.10 17.87
C PRO A 679 -0.76 -14.25 19.11
N SER A 680 -1.30 -13.92 20.28
CA SER A 680 -0.65 -14.12 21.58
C SER A 680 -0.07 -15.53 21.71
N GLU A 681 1.22 -15.63 22.09
CA GLU A 681 1.85 -16.92 22.34
C GLU A 681 1.33 -17.57 23.63
N GLN A 682 0.93 -16.75 24.60
CA GLN A 682 0.44 -17.23 25.90
C GLN A 682 -0.97 -17.82 25.80
N ALA A 683 -1.89 -17.12 25.15
CA ALA A 683 -3.31 -17.51 25.07
C ALA A 683 -3.79 -17.57 23.61
N PRO A 684 -3.17 -18.41 22.77
CA PRO A 684 -3.41 -18.42 21.33
C PRO A 684 -4.79 -18.97 20.96
N LEU A 685 -5.41 -19.78 21.85
CA LEU A 685 -6.73 -20.36 21.60
C LEU A 685 -7.84 -19.31 21.52
N VAL A 686 -7.65 -18.15 22.16
CA VAL A 686 -8.55 -17.00 22.06
C VAL A 686 -8.66 -16.53 20.60
N ALA A 687 -7.55 -16.51 19.86
CA ALA A 687 -7.57 -16.15 18.45
C ALA A 687 -8.22 -17.24 17.58
N THR A 688 -8.03 -18.52 17.93
CA THR A 688 -8.59 -19.63 17.14
C THR A 688 -10.10 -19.78 17.33
N ASP A 689 -10.64 -19.30 18.45
CA ASP A 689 -12.09 -19.28 18.69
C ASP A 689 -12.83 -18.37 17.69
N PHE A 690 -12.12 -17.49 16.95
CA PHE A 690 -12.67 -16.78 15.77
C PHE A 690 -12.91 -17.68 14.56
N TYR A 691 -12.18 -18.79 14.39
CA TYR A 691 -12.08 -19.50 13.10
C TYR A 691 -13.29 -20.39 12.77
N GLN A 692 -14.45 -20.10 13.33
CA GLN A 692 -15.50 -21.09 13.54
C GLN A 692 -16.54 -21.18 12.41
N VAL A 693 -16.94 -22.43 12.13
CA VAL A 693 -18.07 -22.82 11.27
C VAL A 693 -19.41 -22.42 11.90
N GLU A 694 -19.43 -22.07 13.20
CA GLU A 694 -20.60 -21.54 13.90
C GLU A 694 -21.16 -20.27 13.28
N GLU A 695 -20.32 -19.40 12.71
CA GLU A 695 -20.80 -18.24 11.96
C GLU A 695 -21.59 -18.67 10.72
N SER A 696 -21.20 -19.78 10.06
CA SER A 696 -21.96 -20.31 8.93
C SER A 696 -23.32 -20.84 9.37
N ALA A 697 -23.39 -21.55 10.50
CA ALA A 697 -24.66 -22.05 11.04
C ALA A 697 -25.55 -20.92 11.56
N GLY A 698 -24.99 -19.94 12.28
CA GLY A 698 -25.69 -18.75 12.73
C GLY A 698 -26.23 -17.92 11.56
N LEU A 699 -25.40 -17.68 10.54
CA LEU A 699 -25.82 -17.01 9.30
C LEU A 699 -26.93 -17.79 8.59
N THR A 700 -26.82 -19.13 8.51
CA THR A 700 -27.85 -20.00 7.92
C THR A 700 -29.19 -19.85 8.62
N LEU A 701 -29.19 -19.91 9.96
CA LEU A 701 -30.40 -19.82 10.77
C LEU A 701 -30.98 -18.40 10.71
N ALA A 702 -30.16 -17.36 10.77
CA ALA A 702 -30.60 -15.97 10.61
C ALA A 702 -31.21 -15.72 9.22
N MET A 703 -30.64 -16.30 8.15
CA MET A 703 -31.22 -16.23 6.81
C MET A 703 -32.57 -16.96 6.73
N ARG A 704 -32.69 -18.15 7.34
CA ARG A 704 -33.97 -18.87 7.46
C ARG A 704 -35.02 -18.02 8.20
N ASP A 705 -34.65 -17.53 9.38
CA ASP A 705 -35.53 -16.81 10.32
C ASP A 705 -35.84 -15.38 9.89
N SER A 706 -35.21 -14.90 8.81
CA SER A 706 -35.59 -13.63 8.18
C SER A 706 -36.99 -13.65 7.55
N GLY A 707 -37.62 -14.82 7.46
CA GLY A 707 -38.96 -15.01 6.93
C GLY A 707 -39.69 -16.18 7.58
N GLU A 708 -40.73 -16.67 6.91
CA GLU A 708 -41.55 -17.78 7.37
C GLU A 708 -40.84 -19.13 7.18
N VAL A 709 -41.13 -20.06 8.11
CA VAL A 709 -40.72 -21.47 8.03
C VAL A 709 -41.99 -22.31 7.91
N ILE A 710 -42.07 -23.16 6.90
CA ILE A 710 -43.25 -23.98 6.64
C ILE A 710 -43.39 -25.02 7.77
N SER A 711 -44.59 -25.12 8.34
CA SER A 711 -44.99 -26.23 9.20
C SER A 711 -45.93 -27.19 8.45
N TRP A 712 -45.65 -28.49 8.55
CA TRP A 712 -46.45 -29.54 7.91
C TRP A 712 -47.43 -30.21 8.88
N GLU A 713 -47.40 -29.86 10.17
CA GLU A 713 -48.18 -30.50 11.23
C GLU A 713 -49.69 -30.44 10.98
N ALA A 714 -50.19 -29.31 10.48
CA ALA A 714 -51.61 -29.10 10.22
C ALA A 714 -52.18 -29.98 9.09
N LEU A 715 -51.31 -30.55 8.23
CA LEU A 715 -51.70 -31.40 7.11
C LEU A 715 -51.62 -32.90 7.43
N ASN A 716 -51.07 -33.26 8.59
CA ASN A 716 -50.96 -34.65 9.09
C ASN A 716 -50.43 -35.63 8.03
N LEU A 717 -49.30 -35.29 7.42
CA LEU A 717 -48.63 -36.11 6.41
C LEU A 717 -48.19 -37.45 7.01
N ASP A 718 -48.37 -38.54 6.28
CA ASP A 718 -48.13 -39.92 6.71
C ASP A 718 -46.73 -40.45 6.37
N GLY A 719 -45.85 -39.59 5.87
CA GLY A 719 -44.50 -39.90 5.41
C GLY A 719 -43.52 -38.74 5.65
N PRO A 720 -42.20 -39.00 5.52
CA PRO A 720 -41.19 -37.99 5.81
C PRO A 720 -41.20 -36.87 4.77
N VAL A 721 -40.92 -35.65 5.22
CA VAL A 721 -40.74 -34.48 4.36
C VAL A 721 -39.27 -34.38 3.95
N VAL A 722 -38.98 -34.61 2.67
CA VAL A 722 -37.63 -34.80 2.15
C VAL A 722 -37.35 -33.81 1.02
N ASP A 723 -36.13 -33.27 0.96
CA ASP A 723 -35.66 -32.57 -0.23
C ASP A 723 -34.39 -33.24 -0.79
N LYS A 724 -34.18 -33.10 -2.09
CA LYS A 724 -32.94 -33.42 -2.78
C LYS A 724 -32.39 -32.17 -3.47
N HIS A 725 -31.13 -31.83 -3.21
CA HIS A 725 -30.48 -30.68 -3.84
C HIS A 725 -29.20 -31.03 -4.58
N SER A 726 -28.78 -30.21 -5.55
CA SER A 726 -27.52 -30.38 -6.27
C SER A 726 -26.83 -29.05 -6.58
N THR A 727 -25.50 -29.00 -6.50
CA THR A 727 -24.68 -27.77 -6.62
C THR A 727 -24.45 -27.25 -8.05
N GLY A 728 -25.36 -27.54 -9.00
CA GLY A 728 -25.33 -26.99 -10.36
C GLY A 728 -24.54 -27.82 -11.40
N GLY A 729 -24.94 -27.64 -12.67
CA GLY A 729 -24.45 -28.36 -13.86
C GLY A 729 -25.21 -29.67 -14.13
N VAL A 730 -25.58 -29.90 -15.41
CA VAL A 730 -26.34 -31.01 -16.09
C VAL A 730 -27.16 -32.01 -15.21
N GLY A 731 -27.62 -31.61 -14.03
CA GLY A 731 -28.13 -32.46 -12.96
C GLY A 731 -29.58 -32.16 -12.57
N ASP A 732 -30.26 -31.26 -13.29
CA ASP A 732 -31.67 -30.95 -13.07
C ASP A 732 -32.60 -32.09 -13.49
N CYS A 733 -32.20 -32.91 -14.49
CA CYS A 733 -32.93 -34.13 -14.88
C CYS A 733 -33.15 -35.06 -13.68
N VAL A 734 -32.15 -35.17 -12.79
CA VAL A 734 -32.29 -36.00 -11.59
C VAL A 734 -33.39 -35.47 -10.68
N SER A 735 -33.48 -34.17 -10.48
CA SER A 735 -34.51 -33.59 -9.62
C SER A 735 -35.92 -33.78 -10.22
N LEU A 736 -36.06 -33.65 -11.55
CA LEU A 736 -37.33 -33.85 -12.26
C LEU A 736 -37.80 -35.32 -12.28
N MET A 737 -36.89 -36.29 -12.26
CA MET A 737 -37.23 -37.71 -12.18
C MET A 737 -37.40 -38.21 -10.73
N LEU A 738 -36.49 -37.81 -9.84
CA LEU A 738 -36.40 -38.36 -8.49
C LEU A 738 -37.49 -37.82 -7.56
N ALA A 739 -37.87 -36.53 -7.67
CA ALA A 739 -38.88 -35.97 -6.77
C ALA A 739 -40.25 -36.68 -6.90
N PRO A 740 -40.79 -36.94 -8.12
CA PRO A 740 -42.00 -37.74 -8.27
C PRO A 740 -41.84 -39.21 -7.84
N MET A 741 -40.66 -39.82 -8.06
CA MET A 741 -40.41 -41.20 -7.64
C MET A 741 -40.40 -41.34 -6.10
N LEU A 742 -39.76 -40.41 -5.41
CA LEU A 742 -39.80 -40.36 -3.94
C LEU A 742 -41.22 -40.14 -3.42
N ALA A 743 -41.99 -39.27 -4.09
CA ALA A 743 -43.40 -39.08 -3.81
C ALA A 743 -44.20 -40.38 -3.96
N ALA A 744 -43.97 -41.14 -5.03
CA ALA A 744 -44.60 -42.43 -5.26
C ALA A 744 -44.20 -43.49 -4.21
N CYS A 745 -43.02 -43.35 -3.60
CA CYS A 745 -42.53 -44.19 -2.51
C CYS A 745 -43.03 -43.76 -1.11
N GLY A 746 -43.92 -42.77 -1.02
CA GLY A 746 -44.52 -42.32 0.24
C GLY A 746 -43.72 -41.26 1.01
N ALA A 747 -42.78 -40.56 0.36
CA ALA A 747 -42.17 -39.35 0.89
C ALA A 747 -42.89 -38.09 0.39
N PHE A 748 -42.76 -36.97 1.09
CA PHE A 748 -43.29 -35.68 0.63
C PHE A 748 -42.14 -34.76 0.23
N VAL A 749 -42.15 -34.23 -0.99
CA VAL A 749 -41.02 -33.49 -1.57
C VAL A 749 -41.35 -32.01 -1.84
N PRO A 750 -41.28 -31.13 -0.82
CA PRO A 750 -41.47 -29.68 -0.98
C PRO A 750 -40.15 -28.99 -1.35
N MET A 751 -39.74 -29.10 -2.61
CA MET A 751 -38.45 -28.59 -3.06
C MET A 751 -38.50 -27.07 -3.31
N ILE A 752 -37.68 -26.31 -2.57
CA ILE A 752 -37.42 -24.89 -2.83
C ILE A 752 -36.07 -24.75 -3.53
N SER A 753 -36.09 -24.31 -4.79
CA SER A 753 -34.87 -24.13 -5.59
C SER A 753 -34.50 -22.65 -5.76
N GLY A 754 -33.22 -22.41 -6.08
CA GLY A 754 -32.73 -21.09 -6.50
C GLY A 754 -32.83 -20.92 -8.02
N ARG A 755 -32.75 -19.69 -8.51
CA ARG A 755 -32.64 -19.43 -9.95
C ARG A 755 -31.20 -19.64 -10.40
N GLY A 756 -30.97 -20.36 -11.50
CA GLY A 756 -29.63 -20.60 -12.03
C GLY A 756 -29.23 -19.52 -13.06
N LEU A 757 -27.98 -19.09 -13.07
CA LEU A 757 -27.46 -18.08 -14.02
C LEU A 757 -26.49 -18.64 -15.08
N GLY A 758 -26.34 -19.96 -15.17
CA GLY A 758 -25.55 -20.61 -16.21
C GLY A 758 -26.23 -20.53 -17.59
N HIS A 759 -25.45 -20.69 -18.66
CA HIS A 759 -25.94 -20.61 -20.06
C HIS A 759 -27.09 -21.59 -20.39
N THR A 760 -27.30 -22.64 -19.59
CA THR A 760 -28.36 -23.64 -19.79
C THR A 760 -29.61 -23.43 -18.93
N GLY A 761 -29.66 -22.45 -18.01
CA GLY A 761 -30.76 -22.25 -17.06
C GLY A 761 -30.83 -23.32 -15.95
N GLY A 762 -31.41 -22.98 -14.78
CA GLY A 762 -31.59 -23.91 -13.65
C GLY A 762 -32.96 -24.59 -13.62
N THR A 763 -33.22 -25.45 -12.60
CA THR A 763 -34.49 -26.18 -12.42
C THR A 763 -35.73 -25.28 -12.56
N LEU A 764 -35.68 -24.07 -12.00
CA LEU A 764 -36.82 -23.14 -12.04
C LEU A 764 -37.05 -22.53 -13.42
N ASP A 765 -35.98 -22.23 -14.15
CA ASP A 765 -36.07 -21.66 -15.50
C ASP A 765 -36.68 -22.67 -16.47
N LYS A 766 -36.41 -23.96 -16.22
CA LYS A 766 -37.04 -25.10 -16.91
C LYS A 766 -38.52 -25.20 -16.59
N LEU A 767 -38.89 -25.21 -15.32
CA LEU A 767 -40.30 -25.29 -14.92
C LEU A 767 -41.11 -24.08 -15.38
N ALA A 768 -40.53 -22.88 -15.37
CA ALA A 768 -41.16 -21.67 -15.89
C ALA A 768 -41.45 -21.73 -17.40
N SER A 769 -40.77 -22.62 -18.15
CA SER A 769 -41.06 -22.83 -19.58
C SER A 769 -42.34 -23.63 -19.83
N ILE A 770 -42.87 -24.31 -18.81
CA ILE A 770 -44.14 -25.05 -18.89
C ILE A 770 -45.29 -24.04 -18.80
N PRO A 771 -46.13 -23.90 -19.85
CA PRO A 771 -47.24 -22.95 -19.82
C PRO A 771 -48.16 -23.17 -18.62
N GLY A 772 -48.36 -22.13 -17.81
CA GLY A 772 -49.23 -22.16 -16.63
C GLY A 772 -48.59 -22.67 -15.34
N TYR A 773 -47.29 -23.03 -15.35
CA TYR A 773 -46.58 -23.40 -14.13
C TYR A 773 -46.27 -22.16 -13.29
N ASP A 774 -46.73 -22.18 -12.04
CA ASP A 774 -46.49 -21.10 -11.08
C ASP A 774 -45.26 -21.42 -10.24
N ILE A 775 -44.15 -20.73 -10.50
CA ILE A 775 -42.88 -20.92 -9.79
C ILE A 775 -42.85 -20.21 -8.42
N ARG A 776 -43.85 -19.39 -8.08
CA ARG A 776 -43.93 -18.67 -6.78
C ARG A 776 -45.37 -18.65 -6.26
N PRO A 777 -45.98 -19.82 -6.00
CA PRO A 777 -47.35 -19.89 -5.49
C PRO A 777 -47.43 -19.36 -4.05
N SER A 778 -48.65 -19.12 -3.55
CA SER A 778 -48.86 -18.90 -2.11
C SER A 778 -48.46 -20.15 -1.31
N ILE A 779 -48.09 -19.96 -0.05
CA ILE A 779 -47.67 -21.07 0.82
C ILE A 779 -48.79 -22.09 0.98
N GLU A 780 -50.05 -21.63 1.11
CA GLU A 780 -51.20 -22.53 1.23
C GLU A 780 -51.38 -23.38 -0.03
N ARG A 781 -51.23 -22.78 -1.22
CA ARG A 781 -51.31 -23.51 -2.49
C ARG A 781 -50.16 -24.52 -2.60
N PHE A 782 -48.95 -24.13 -2.19
CA PHE A 782 -47.79 -25.02 -2.19
C PHE A 782 -48.01 -26.22 -1.26
N GLN A 783 -48.44 -25.98 -0.02
CA GLN A 783 -48.74 -27.00 0.97
C GLN A 783 -49.82 -27.97 0.49
N GLN A 784 -50.90 -27.46 -0.11
CA GLN A 784 -51.98 -28.28 -0.67
C GLN A 784 -51.50 -29.18 -1.82
N VAL A 785 -50.65 -28.65 -2.71
CA VAL A 785 -50.11 -29.45 -3.82
C VAL A 785 -49.20 -30.55 -3.29
N VAL A 786 -48.31 -30.25 -2.33
CA VAL A 786 -47.44 -31.27 -1.73
C VAL A 786 -48.25 -32.34 -1.02
N ALA A 787 -49.26 -31.98 -0.23
CA ALA A 787 -50.12 -32.94 0.47
C ALA A 787 -50.93 -33.82 -0.51
N ARG A 788 -51.37 -33.26 -1.65
CA ARG A 788 -52.19 -33.99 -2.62
C ARG A 788 -51.39 -34.83 -3.61
N VAL A 789 -50.27 -34.32 -4.09
CA VAL A 789 -49.47 -34.89 -5.19
C VAL A 789 -48.22 -35.59 -4.67
N GLY A 790 -47.81 -35.32 -3.43
CA GLY A 790 -46.59 -35.85 -2.82
C GLY A 790 -45.32 -35.06 -3.19
N CYS A 791 -45.35 -34.18 -4.20
CA CYS A 791 -44.21 -33.32 -4.54
C CYS A 791 -44.62 -31.97 -5.14
N ALA A 792 -43.81 -30.95 -4.88
CA ALA A 792 -43.87 -29.68 -5.61
C ALA A 792 -42.48 -29.02 -5.65
N ILE A 793 -42.13 -28.43 -6.79
CA ILE A 793 -40.86 -27.71 -6.98
C ILE A 793 -41.18 -26.24 -7.24
N ILE A 794 -40.77 -25.35 -6.34
CA ILE A 794 -41.01 -23.91 -6.45
C ILE A 794 -39.72 -23.12 -6.26
N GLY A 795 -39.75 -21.86 -6.68
CA GLY A 795 -38.72 -20.90 -6.34
C GLY A 795 -38.95 -20.24 -5.00
N GLN A 796 -37.94 -19.50 -4.55
CA GLN A 796 -38.04 -18.68 -3.36
C GLN A 796 -39.15 -17.62 -3.49
N THR A 797 -39.96 -17.47 -2.44
CA THR A 797 -41.00 -16.44 -2.33
C THR A 797 -40.49 -15.25 -1.50
N SER A 798 -41.24 -14.15 -1.47
CA SER A 798 -40.90 -13.00 -0.61
C SER A 798 -40.99 -13.30 0.89
N SER A 799 -41.64 -14.40 1.28
CA SER A 799 -41.81 -14.80 2.67
C SER A 799 -40.84 -15.90 3.11
N LEU A 800 -40.31 -16.75 2.22
CA LEU A 800 -39.45 -17.87 2.59
C LEU A 800 -37.95 -17.53 2.44
N ALA A 801 -37.25 -17.34 3.57
CA ALA A 801 -35.83 -16.96 3.66
C ALA A 801 -35.43 -15.68 2.86
N PRO A 802 -36.14 -14.54 2.98
CA PRO A 802 -35.93 -13.35 2.14
C PRO A 802 -34.53 -12.72 2.20
N ALA A 803 -33.80 -12.88 3.31
CA ALA A 803 -32.42 -12.40 3.43
C ALA A 803 -31.47 -13.12 2.47
N ASP A 804 -31.65 -14.43 2.25
CA ASP A 804 -30.87 -15.19 1.27
C ASP A 804 -31.06 -14.60 -0.13
N GLY A 805 -32.30 -14.30 -0.54
CA GLY A 805 -32.58 -13.70 -1.86
C GLY A 805 -31.89 -12.35 -2.07
N ARG A 806 -31.80 -11.51 -1.02
CA ARG A 806 -31.08 -10.23 -1.07
C ARG A 806 -29.58 -10.42 -1.15
N ILE A 807 -29.02 -11.31 -0.33
CA ILE A 807 -27.58 -11.62 -0.32
C ILE A 807 -27.16 -12.26 -1.65
N TYR A 808 -28.01 -13.13 -2.21
CA TYR A 808 -27.81 -13.74 -3.52
C TYR A 808 -27.82 -12.70 -4.65
N SER A 809 -28.73 -11.72 -4.60
CA SER A 809 -28.76 -10.62 -5.59
C SER A 809 -27.51 -9.72 -5.56
N VAL A 810 -26.89 -9.54 -4.39
CA VAL A 810 -25.61 -8.82 -4.27
C VAL A 810 -24.47 -9.66 -4.84
N ARG A 811 -24.44 -10.95 -4.51
CA ARG A 811 -23.46 -11.91 -5.04
C ARG A 811 -23.45 -11.96 -6.57
N ASP A 812 -24.61 -11.85 -7.20
CA ASP A 812 -24.76 -11.82 -8.66
C ASP A 812 -24.08 -10.60 -9.30
N VAL A 813 -24.08 -9.46 -8.61
CA VAL A 813 -23.45 -8.22 -9.10
C VAL A 813 -21.94 -8.22 -8.83
N THR A 814 -21.48 -8.92 -7.79
CA THR A 814 -20.09 -8.87 -7.30
C THR A 814 -19.21 -10.06 -7.71
N ALA A 815 -19.75 -11.05 -8.42
CA ALA A 815 -19.05 -12.26 -8.86
C ALA A 815 -18.30 -13.01 -7.74
N THR A 816 -18.80 -12.94 -6.50
CA THR A 816 -18.15 -13.52 -5.31
C THR A 816 -18.49 -15.01 -5.23
N VAL A 817 -17.78 -15.85 -5.99
CA VAL A 817 -18.16 -17.26 -6.21
C VAL A 817 -17.48 -18.24 -5.24
N GLU A 818 -16.43 -17.88 -4.50
CA GLU A 818 -15.57 -18.91 -3.86
C GLU A 818 -15.69 -19.05 -2.33
N SER A 819 -16.80 -18.64 -1.70
CA SER A 819 -16.97 -18.78 -0.24
C SER A 819 -17.83 -19.99 0.15
N ILE A 820 -17.19 -21.10 0.53
CA ILE A 820 -17.87 -22.32 1.05
C ILE A 820 -18.86 -22.01 2.18
N PRO A 821 -18.52 -21.24 3.23
CA PRO A 821 -19.45 -20.81 4.28
C PRO A 821 -20.75 -20.17 3.75
N LEU A 822 -20.60 -19.26 2.79
CA LEU A 822 -21.70 -18.46 2.25
C LEU A 822 -22.57 -19.29 1.30
N ILE A 823 -21.96 -20.22 0.56
CA ILE A 823 -22.67 -21.21 -0.26
C ILE A 823 -23.46 -22.17 0.63
N THR A 824 -22.83 -22.70 1.68
CA THR A 824 -23.47 -23.57 2.67
C THR A 824 -24.68 -22.87 3.30
N ALA A 825 -24.51 -21.62 3.74
CA ALA A 825 -25.59 -20.85 4.36
C ALA A 825 -26.74 -20.53 3.39
N SER A 826 -26.41 -20.16 2.15
CA SER A 826 -27.41 -19.90 1.12
C SER A 826 -28.21 -21.16 0.76
N ILE A 827 -27.55 -22.32 0.64
CA ILE A 827 -28.23 -23.57 0.32
C ILE A 827 -29.14 -23.97 1.48
N LEU A 828 -28.60 -24.06 2.69
CA LEU A 828 -29.33 -24.63 3.83
C LEU A 828 -30.43 -23.73 4.38
N SER A 829 -30.32 -22.41 4.28
CA SER A 829 -31.37 -21.48 4.76
C SER A 829 -32.72 -21.73 4.06
N LYS A 830 -32.70 -21.90 2.73
CA LYS A 830 -33.88 -22.26 1.92
C LYS A 830 -34.44 -23.63 2.30
N LYS A 831 -33.56 -24.62 2.52
CA LYS A 831 -33.98 -25.99 2.87
C LYS A 831 -34.63 -26.05 4.23
N LEU A 832 -34.08 -25.33 5.20
CA LEU A 832 -34.67 -25.26 6.54
C LEU A 832 -36.00 -24.50 6.52
N ALA A 833 -36.14 -23.45 5.70
CA ALA A 833 -37.41 -22.72 5.54
C ALA A 833 -38.53 -23.61 4.96
N ALA A 834 -38.20 -24.68 4.24
CA ALA A 834 -39.17 -25.64 3.72
C ALA A 834 -39.70 -26.64 4.78
N GLY A 835 -39.19 -26.62 6.02
CA GLY A 835 -39.67 -27.48 7.10
C GLY A 835 -39.35 -28.97 6.89
N LEU A 836 -38.15 -29.29 6.44
CA LEU A 836 -37.76 -30.66 6.05
C LEU A 836 -37.34 -31.53 7.25
N ASP A 837 -37.66 -32.82 7.18
CA ASP A 837 -37.15 -33.85 8.09
C ASP A 837 -35.75 -34.33 7.68
N CYS A 838 -35.50 -34.43 6.37
CA CYS A 838 -34.20 -34.83 5.84
C CYS A 838 -33.86 -34.21 4.47
N LEU A 839 -32.55 -34.13 4.20
CA LEU A 839 -31.98 -33.57 2.98
C LEU A 839 -30.95 -34.52 2.36
N VAL A 840 -31.12 -34.82 1.07
CA VAL A 840 -30.09 -35.48 0.27
C VAL A 840 -29.39 -34.45 -0.61
N MET A 841 -28.09 -34.32 -0.47
CA MET A 841 -27.29 -33.31 -1.14
C MET A 841 -26.32 -33.95 -2.13
N ASP A 842 -26.39 -33.58 -3.39
CA ASP A 842 -25.54 -34.07 -4.48
C ASP A 842 -24.56 -32.98 -4.94
N ILE A 843 -23.32 -33.08 -4.48
CA ILE A 843 -22.24 -32.13 -4.77
C ILE A 843 -21.50 -32.56 -6.03
N LYS A 844 -21.56 -31.69 -7.03
CA LYS A 844 -20.90 -31.88 -8.31
C LYS A 844 -19.42 -31.53 -8.24
N VAL A 845 -18.57 -32.38 -8.83
CA VAL A 845 -17.13 -32.13 -9.03
C VAL A 845 -16.74 -32.30 -10.50
N GLY A 846 -15.87 -31.45 -11.05
CA GLY A 846 -15.31 -31.60 -12.40
C GLY A 846 -15.52 -30.38 -13.30
N ASN A 847 -15.25 -30.53 -14.60
CA ASN A 847 -15.32 -29.41 -15.54
C ASN A 847 -16.75 -28.90 -15.68
N GLY A 848 -16.97 -27.62 -15.39
CA GLY A 848 -18.31 -26.99 -15.38
C GLY A 848 -19.05 -27.10 -14.06
N ALA A 849 -18.47 -27.75 -13.05
CA ALA A 849 -19.00 -27.76 -11.69
C ALA A 849 -18.62 -26.51 -10.93
N PHE A 850 -19.45 -26.20 -9.93
CA PHE A 850 -19.16 -25.15 -8.97
C PHE A 850 -17.85 -25.41 -8.21
N MET A 851 -17.56 -26.67 -7.90
CA MET A 851 -16.29 -27.12 -7.33
C MET A 851 -15.54 -27.92 -8.39
N THR A 852 -14.46 -27.38 -8.92
CA THR A 852 -13.72 -28.05 -10.01
C THR A 852 -12.80 -29.15 -9.47
N ALA A 853 -12.31 -28.99 -8.24
CA ALA A 853 -11.44 -29.96 -7.57
C ALA A 853 -12.19 -30.82 -6.54
N LEU A 854 -11.79 -32.10 -6.43
CA LEU A 854 -12.39 -33.06 -5.49
C LEU A 854 -12.24 -32.65 -4.03
N ASP A 855 -11.12 -32.03 -3.65
CA ASP A 855 -10.90 -31.61 -2.27
C ASP A 855 -11.77 -30.40 -1.88
N GLU A 856 -12.09 -29.52 -2.83
CA GLU A 856 -13.06 -28.42 -2.61
C GLU A 856 -14.49 -28.96 -2.47
N ALA A 857 -14.86 -29.93 -3.32
CA ALA A 857 -16.14 -30.63 -3.22
C ALA A 857 -16.30 -31.35 -1.86
N ARG A 858 -15.22 -31.99 -1.36
CA ARG A 858 -15.19 -32.57 0.00
C ARG A 858 -15.31 -31.50 1.09
N GLY A 859 -14.66 -30.35 0.91
CA GLY A 859 -14.77 -29.21 1.82
C GLY A 859 -16.22 -28.70 1.93
N LEU A 860 -16.90 -28.54 0.80
CA LEU A 860 -18.31 -28.14 0.76
C LEU A 860 -19.21 -29.22 1.40
N ALA A 861 -18.95 -30.50 1.11
CA ALA A 861 -19.70 -31.62 1.68
C ALA A 861 -19.63 -31.65 3.20
N ALA A 862 -18.43 -31.49 3.75
CA ALA A 862 -18.21 -31.42 5.19
C ALA A 862 -18.92 -30.21 5.81
N SER A 863 -18.85 -29.05 5.17
CA SER A 863 -19.50 -27.82 5.64
C SER A 863 -21.03 -27.96 5.68
N ILE A 864 -21.65 -28.47 4.61
CA ILE A 864 -23.11 -28.69 4.56
C ILE A 864 -23.55 -29.70 5.61
N HIS A 865 -22.84 -30.82 5.73
CA HIS A 865 -23.21 -31.85 6.70
C HIS A 865 -23.16 -31.32 8.14
N GLU A 866 -22.10 -30.59 8.49
CA GLU A 866 -21.92 -30.05 9.84
C GLU A 866 -22.94 -28.95 10.17
N VAL A 867 -23.21 -28.03 9.24
CA VAL A 867 -24.21 -26.97 9.44
C VAL A 867 -25.63 -27.55 9.51
N ALA A 868 -25.99 -28.51 8.64
CA ALA A 868 -27.29 -29.16 8.67
C ALA A 868 -27.53 -29.93 9.97
N ARG A 869 -26.52 -30.70 10.43
CA ARG A 869 -26.56 -31.43 11.70
C ARG A 869 -26.83 -30.48 12.87
N ARG A 870 -26.17 -29.32 12.90
CA ARG A 870 -26.36 -28.30 13.95
C ARG A 870 -27.72 -27.60 13.86
N ALA A 871 -28.26 -27.43 12.66
CA ALA A 871 -29.59 -26.88 12.44
C ALA A 871 -30.74 -27.89 12.69
N GLY A 872 -30.42 -29.11 13.13
CA GLY A 872 -31.41 -30.16 13.40
C GLY A 872 -31.92 -30.90 12.16
N LEU A 873 -31.32 -30.66 10.99
CA LEU A 873 -31.70 -31.29 9.73
C LEU A 873 -30.83 -32.52 9.46
N LYS A 874 -31.46 -33.70 9.35
CA LYS A 874 -30.75 -34.92 8.94
C LYS A 874 -30.32 -34.77 7.49
N SER A 875 -29.04 -34.94 7.19
CA SER A 875 -28.54 -34.80 5.83
C SER A 875 -27.59 -35.91 5.41
N CYS A 876 -27.63 -36.25 4.13
CA CYS A 876 -26.67 -37.13 3.46
C CYS A 876 -26.06 -36.35 2.29
N THR A 877 -24.74 -36.34 2.16
CA THR A 877 -24.02 -35.70 1.06
C THR A 877 -23.37 -36.77 0.17
N LEU A 878 -23.57 -36.66 -1.13
CA LEU A 878 -22.97 -37.48 -2.17
C LEU A 878 -22.09 -36.56 -3.03
N ILE A 879 -20.92 -37.04 -3.44
CA ILE A 879 -20.07 -36.32 -4.41
C ILE A 879 -20.16 -37.08 -5.72
N THR A 880 -20.55 -36.40 -6.80
CA THR A 880 -20.69 -37.01 -8.11
C THR A 880 -19.90 -36.25 -9.17
N ASP A 881 -19.21 -37.00 -10.02
CA ASP A 881 -18.41 -36.47 -11.12
C ASP A 881 -19.32 -35.90 -12.21
N MET A 882 -19.01 -34.69 -12.68
CA MET A 882 -19.73 -33.97 -13.72
C MET A 882 -19.09 -34.04 -15.11
N ASN A 883 -17.96 -34.72 -15.25
CA ASN A 883 -17.37 -34.97 -16.56
C ASN A 883 -18.25 -35.91 -17.43
N GLN A 884 -19.30 -36.51 -16.85
CA GLN A 884 -20.34 -37.25 -17.58
C GLN A 884 -21.75 -36.81 -17.16
N PRO A 885 -22.53 -36.15 -18.02
CA PRO A 885 -23.93 -35.85 -17.71
C PRO A 885 -24.74 -37.15 -17.61
N LEU A 886 -25.64 -37.22 -16.62
CA LEU A 886 -26.50 -38.40 -16.36
C LEU A 886 -27.56 -38.64 -17.45
N ALA A 887 -27.79 -37.66 -18.33
CA ALA A 887 -28.81 -37.67 -19.38
C ALA A 887 -28.18 -37.54 -20.78
N SER A 888 -28.95 -37.88 -21.83
CA SER A 888 -28.47 -37.85 -23.23
C SER A 888 -28.65 -36.49 -23.91
N ALA A 889 -29.45 -35.59 -23.32
CA ALA A 889 -29.69 -34.25 -23.82
C ALA A 889 -29.27 -33.16 -22.82
N ALA A 890 -28.95 -31.97 -23.34
CA ALA A 890 -28.68 -30.75 -22.56
C ALA A 890 -29.54 -29.60 -23.10
N GLY A 891 -30.25 -28.90 -22.19
CA GLY A 891 -31.07 -27.74 -22.51
C GLY A 891 -32.54 -27.84 -22.07
N ASN A 892 -33.16 -26.68 -21.81
CA ASN A 892 -34.43 -26.56 -21.07
C ASN A 892 -35.57 -27.45 -21.58
N ALA A 893 -35.84 -27.48 -22.89
CA ALA A 893 -36.97 -28.24 -23.44
C ALA A 893 -36.67 -29.74 -23.63
N LEU A 894 -35.42 -30.09 -23.96
CA LEU A 894 -35.02 -31.47 -24.26
C LEU A 894 -34.97 -32.32 -22.99
N GLU A 895 -34.43 -31.76 -21.91
CA GLU A 895 -34.33 -32.42 -20.60
C GLU A 895 -35.71 -32.71 -19.97
N ILE A 896 -36.66 -31.79 -20.12
CA ILE A 896 -38.05 -31.99 -19.65
C ILE A 896 -38.72 -33.12 -20.44
N ALA A 897 -38.55 -33.13 -21.78
CA ALA A 897 -39.11 -34.18 -22.63
C ALA A 897 -38.52 -35.56 -22.30
N GLU A 898 -37.22 -35.65 -22.06
CA GLU A 898 -36.54 -36.89 -21.65
C GLU A 898 -37.05 -37.38 -20.29
N SER A 899 -37.17 -36.48 -19.30
CA SER A 899 -37.71 -36.81 -17.97
C SER A 899 -39.17 -37.29 -18.04
N ALA A 900 -40.00 -36.64 -18.86
CA ALA A 900 -41.39 -37.03 -19.06
C ALA A 900 -41.52 -38.42 -19.72
N ARG A 901 -40.71 -38.70 -20.75
CA ARG A 901 -40.66 -40.01 -21.42
C ARG A 901 -40.17 -41.10 -20.46
N TYR A 902 -39.22 -40.79 -19.60
CA TYR A 902 -38.76 -41.71 -18.56
C TYR A 902 -39.86 -42.04 -17.56
N LEU A 903 -40.55 -41.02 -17.03
CA LEU A 903 -41.66 -41.19 -16.09
C LEU A 903 -42.86 -41.92 -16.72
N ALA A 904 -43.06 -41.78 -18.03
CA ALA A 904 -44.08 -42.53 -18.79
C ALA A 904 -43.65 -43.97 -19.13
N GLY A 905 -42.40 -44.37 -18.82
CA GLY A 905 -41.86 -45.69 -19.13
C GLY A 905 -41.46 -45.90 -20.60
N GLU A 906 -41.43 -44.84 -21.41
CA GLU A 906 -41.11 -44.89 -22.85
C GLU A 906 -39.61 -44.97 -23.14
N PHE A 907 -38.77 -44.63 -22.16
CA PHE A 907 -37.31 -44.61 -22.27
C PHE A 907 -36.70 -44.88 -20.89
N ARG A 908 -35.61 -45.67 -20.81
CA ARG A 908 -34.82 -45.89 -19.59
C ARG A 908 -33.34 -45.73 -19.92
N ASP A 909 -32.61 -44.89 -19.18
CA ASP A 909 -31.16 -44.74 -19.32
C ASP A 909 -30.45 -45.92 -18.64
N ALA A 910 -29.55 -46.60 -19.35
CA ALA A 910 -28.84 -47.78 -18.85
C ALA A 910 -27.91 -47.51 -17.66
N ARG A 911 -27.65 -46.24 -17.33
CA ARG A 911 -26.82 -45.80 -16.20
C ARG A 911 -27.63 -45.58 -14.92
N LEU A 912 -28.96 -45.64 -14.98
CA LEU A 912 -29.85 -45.58 -13.82
C LEU A 912 -30.32 -46.99 -13.47
N HIS A 913 -29.76 -47.57 -12.40
CA HIS A 913 -30.19 -48.86 -11.87
C HIS A 913 -31.27 -48.66 -10.79
N GLU A 914 -32.41 -49.33 -10.92
CA GLU A 914 -33.38 -49.51 -9.83
C GLU A 914 -32.76 -50.46 -8.78
N VAL A 915 -32.80 -50.07 -7.50
CA VAL A 915 -32.62 -50.97 -6.36
C VAL A 915 -33.97 -51.21 -5.71
#